data_AF-A0A2U1QXL7-F1
#
_entry.id   AF-A0A2U1QXL7-F1
#
_cell.length_a   1.000
_cell.length_b   1.000
_cell.length_c   1.000
_cell.angle_alpha   90.00
_cell.angle_beta   90.00
_cell.angle_gamma   90.00
#
_symmetry.space_group_name_H-M   'P 1'
#
loop_
_entity.id
_entity.type
_entity.pdbx_description
1 polymer ?
#
loop_
_entity_poly.entity_id
_entity_poly.type
_entity_poly.pdbx_seq_one_letter_code
_entity_poly.pdbx_strand_id
1 'polypeptide(L)'
;MSNCNTILSVLTSNGSDQKQRYLNALQPENIRLNDFELTDWVLFAHNFSEYINYFETSNPQTPSGDWKPFFDFFKWNGEKPSIENQLKLDRIKKELTDLIAENKKEYAITPHLTLFLTFLMLLENSKKRYNALTKRHLDFYYKQILHIDKLPATPDKVYLIFELAKNAVQEKIETKTGFDGGKDALGKPRNYHSDNELIANKTVVSSLKNIYNDIDTKKIVASPIANSYGGLGEAFPDKNNTQWWPFGYVEKTPVLPQLSDAALGFAVASPILSLAEGKRSIQMSFTFENDITTITPAMIIECLSLQVTTAKKWLEVAEISPSLTIKSGSTYTTSVTGKTMKITFLLDENADAVTAYDPKVYGDEFATNLPVAKFNLDLAKNDGYDFYKLLAQNKLENITINIDVQNIKSVILENDNGSINAAKPFFAFSPQPVAGSNFLIKYNEAFSKNWENINVDVLWKNTPADFVEHYKAYKTTALNTISVGAFKTSVLNSSNNFENAGGIVTANSYFQYQPAILSNNIWQNYGSAVTLFTAASPFKTTLNVVNSNYATEKNGQLKLTLTNSFLHSVYPKIYALALSTDDDNVVIPNQPYTPLAENLVFSYTASETTKFSKTGTETFEAIYSQNEAKLFHIHPFGYTEEHSYLKSVLDYAEDQNSYLFPTYCKGGELFIGLENVQELQQITLLFQVLEGSENPETPSFTGKQKIEWSVLGNNEWRILNHSDILLNETDNLLQSGILKFSLPKEATQNNTRLPKNYIWLKAKMHKKFDVVCKITGIHSQAVLSTFQDNANDLAHLKTGLPAGTISKLLQRLSNVKSVTQPYSSFDYKPEESNEDYYKRISERLRHKNRAVTMWDYEHIVLQKFPELYKVKCLNHTCDCSYQSPGNVTLVVIPDTVNKNVFDIFQPRVSTATLNKVKKHIDQLNSMHVTTYVINPHYEEVTVDLKVKFKPGFDENFYIQQLNADIIKFLSPWALDKNVPIKFGVTIHSSVLINYIEKLGYVDYLQDVTLKKDGALAEKTAVPSNPKSILVSAKNHVISTNVTQCTVKTIEPQEECQL
;
A
#
# COMPACT_ATOMS: atom_id res chain seq x y z
N MET A 1 40.71 6.54 -3.82
CA MET A 1 41.58 7.43 -3.03
C MET A 1 41.16 7.31 -1.58
N SER A 2 42.00 6.64 -0.81
CA SER A 2 41.82 6.22 0.58
C SER A 2 42.25 7.32 1.57
N ASN A 3 41.55 7.35 2.71
CA ASN A 3 41.77 8.16 3.93
C ASN A 3 41.24 9.61 3.94
N CYS A 4 39.93 9.75 4.22
CA CYS A 4 39.24 10.98 4.61
C CYS A 4 38.94 11.02 6.13
N ASN A 5 39.90 10.68 7.01
CA ASN A 5 39.66 10.65 8.46
C ASN A 5 39.95 11.98 9.19
N THR A 6 40.40 13.01 8.47
CA THR A 6 40.65 14.33 9.08
C THR A 6 39.45 15.24 8.83
N ILE A 7 38.45 15.17 9.71
CA ILE A 7 37.38 16.17 9.76
C ILE A 7 38.04 17.51 10.14
N LEU A 8 38.02 18.48 9.23
CA LEU A 8 38.51 19.85 9.51
C LEU A 8 37.75 20.44 10.70
N SER A 9 38.45 21.11 11.63
CA SER A 9 37.86 21.75 12.81
C SER A 9 36.72 22.72 12.46
N VAL A 10 36.75 23.32 11.29
CA VAL A 10 35.69 24.21 10.77
C VAL A 10 34.33 23.49 10.62
N LEU A 11 34.32 22.18 10.39
CA LEU A 11 33.09 21.37 10.28
C LEU A 11 32.51 20.98 11.66
N THR A 12 33.22 21.26 12.75
CA THR A 12 32.77 20.99 14.13
C THR A 12 31.88 22.10 14.72
N SER A 13 31.62 23.17 13.97
CA SER A 13 30.69 24.22 14.41
C SER A 13 29.30 23.63 14.71
N ASN A 14 28.61 24.23 15.68
CA ASN A 14 27.29 23.76 16.09
C ASN A 14 26.16 24.31 15.20
N GLY A 15 26.48 25.10 14.17
CA GLY A 15 25.50 25.91 13.42
C GLY A 15 24.84 27.01 14.26
N SER A 16 23.86 27.68 13.68
CA SER A 16 23.07 28.75 14.32
C SER A 16 21.65 28.28 14.62
N ASP A 17 21.12 28.63 15.79
CA ASP A 17 19.71 28.40 16.16
C ASP A 17 18.90 29.71 16.26
N GLN A 18 17.57 29.60 16.32
CA GLN A 18 16.69 30.77 16.41
C GLN A 18 16.97 31.66 17.62
N LYS A 19 17.44 31.10 18.75
CA LYS A 19 17.76 31.88 19.96
C LYS A 19 19.05 32.68 19.79
N GLN A 20 20.06 32.09 19.14
CA GLN A 20 21.35 32.74 18.87
C GLN A 20 21.25 33.95 17.94
N ARG A 21 20.15 34.08 17.19
CA ARG A 21 19.86 35.29 16.40
C ARG A 21 19.48 36.50 17.26
N TYR A 22 19.05 36.29 18.51
CA TYR A 22 18.76 37.38 19.45
C TYR A 22 20.03 37.79 20.19
N LEU A 23 20.71 38.79 19.64
CA LEU A 23 21.88 39.39 20.28
C LEU A 23 21.44 40.47 21.26
N ASN A 24 21.79 40.31 22.54
CA ASN A 24 21.55 41.34 23.56
C ASN A 24 22.12 42.70 23.12
N ALA A 25 23.26 42.73 22.43
CA ALA A 25 23.86 43.97 21.93
C ALA A 25 22.98 44.77 20.94
N LEU A 26 21.97 44.14 20.30
CA LEU A 26 21.04 44.83 19.41
C LEU A 26 19.90 45.52 20.16
N GLN A 27 19.69 45.21 21.43
CA GLN A 27 18.69 45.89 22.25
C GLN A 27 19.18 47.29 22.61
N PRO A 28 18.48 48.37 22.20
CA PRO A 28 18.94 49.73 22.44
C PRO A 28 19.14 50.07 23.92
N GLU A 29 18.42 49.38 24.81
CA GLU A 29 18.47 49.55 26.26
C GLU A 29 19.78 49.06 26.89
N ASN A 30 20.50 48.17 26.22
CA ASN A 30 21.76 47.61 26.70
C ASN A 30 22.96 48.55 26.49
N ILE A 31 22.82 49.59 25.67
CA ILE A 31 23.84 50.62 25.47
C ILE A 31 23.35 51.92 26.11
N ARG A 32 23.84 52.20 27.33
CA ARG A 32 23.57 53.44 28.05
C ARG A 32 24.71 54.42 27.82
N LEU A 33 24.39 55.64 27.36
CA LEU A 33 25.38 56.70 27.15
C LEU A 33 25.85 57.32 28.49
N ASN A 34 25.00 57.26 29.52
CA ASN A 34 25.32 57.62 30.88
C ASN A 34 24.77 56.56 31.84
N ASP A 35 25.65 55.87 32.56
CA ASP A 35 25.30 54.83 33.52
C ASP A 35 25.49 55.25 34.99
N PHE A 36 25.76 56.55 35.26
CA PHE A 36 25.98 57.03 36.63
C PHE A 36 24.70 56.89 37.45
N GLU A 37 24.78 56.17 38.56
CA GLU A 37 23.70 56.07 39.54
C GLU A 37 23.72 57.27 40.50
N LEU A 38 22.68 57.39 41.33
CA LEU A 38 22.61 58.44 42.36
C LEU A 38 23.87 58.43 43.24
N THR A 39 24.32 57.25 43.61
CA THR A 39 25.51 57.02 44.44
C THR A 39 26.81 57.45 43.73
N ASP A 40 26.92 57.21 42.42
CA ASP A 40 28.04 57.69 41.61
C ASP A 40 28.14 59.21 41.62
N TRP A 41 27.01 59.91 41.48
CA TRP A 41 26.98 61.37 41.54
C TRP A 41 27.34 61.92 42.92
N VAL A 42 26.91 61.26 43.99
CA VAL A 42 27.25 61.66 45.37
C VAL A 42 28.74 61.43 45.65
N LEU A 43 29.29 60.28 45.25
CA LEU A 43 30.73 59.99 45.35
C LEU A 43 31.57 60.97 44.53
N PHE A 44 31.14 61.26 43.30
CA PHE A 44 31.78 62.26 42.45
C PHE A 44 31.77 63.64 43.11
N ALA A 45 30.63 64.09 43.63
CA ALA A 45 30.49 65.40 44.22
C ALA A 45 31.30 65.57 45.51
N HIS A 46 31.35 64.55 46.36
CA HIS A 46 32.24 64.53 47.53
C HIS A 46 33.70 64.62 47.12
N ASN A 47 34.15 63.83 46.13
CA ASN A 47 35.55 63.89 45.68
C ASN A 47 35.87 65.24 45.04
N PHE A 48 34.92 65.84 44.31
CA PHE A 48 35.06 67.16 43.72
C PHE A 48 35.10 68.28 44.77
N SER A 49 34.40 68.10 45.89
CA SER A 49 34.31 69.12 46.96
C SER A 49 35.63 69.43 47.67
N GLU A 50 36.60 68.50 47.66
CA GLU A 50 37.99 68.70 48.15
C GLU A 50 38.73 69.80 47.36
N TYR A 51 38.30 70.08 46.13
CA TYR A 51 38.88 71.11 45.27
C TYR A 51 38.11 72.44 45.31
N ILE A 52 36.97 72.49 46.01
CA ILE A 52 36.17 73.71 46.16
C ILE A 52 36.51 74.33 47.50
N ASN A 53 37.11 75.51 47.47
CA ASN A 53 37.39 76.28 48.67
C ASN A 53 36.12 76.97 49.20
N TYR A 54 35.94 77.03 50.52
CA TYR A 54 35.01 77.97 51.15
C TYR A 54 35.78 79.12 51.83
N PHE A 55 35.11 80.26 51.92
CA PHE A 55 35.67 81.49 52.46
C PHE A 55 34.74 82.02 53.55
N GLU A 56 35.30 82.39 54.69
CA GLU A 56 34.53 83.07 55.73
C GLU A 56 34.22 84.51 55.34
N THR A 57 33.09 85.03 55.83
CA THR A 57 32.67 86.42 55.62
C THR A 57 33.64 87.44 56.23
N SER A 58 34.47 87.01 57.18
CA SER A 58 35.51 87.80 57.85
C SER A 58 36.78 87.97 56.99
N ASN A 59 37.07 87.03 56.08
CA ASN A 59 38.28 87.05 55.26
C ASN A 59 38.05 86.40 53.87
N PRO A 60 37.60 87.19 52.87
CA PRO A 60 37.31 86.68 51.53
C PRO A 60 38.56 86.46 50.65
N GLN A 61 39.77 86.74 51.16
CA GLN A 61 41.00 86.67 50.35
C GLN A 61 41.80 85.37 50.55
N THR A 62 41.54 84.63 51.63
CA THR A 62 42.18 83.34 51.90
C THR A 62 41.14 82.25 52.17
N PRO A 63 41.23 81.08 51.52
CA PRO A 63 40.35 79.95 51.81
C PRO A 63 40.38 79.57 53.30
N SER A 64 39.21 79.40 53.92
CA SER A 64 39.07 78.88 55.28
C SER A 64 39.13 77.34 55.32
N GLY A 65 38.87 76.68 54.19
CA GLY A 65 38.96 75.23 54.02
C GLY A 65 38.28 74.79 52.72
N ASP A 66 37.94 73.50 52.60
CA ASP A 66 37.24 72.92 51.46
C ASP A 66 35.78 72.54 51.78
N TRP A 67 34.99 72.23 50.75
CA TRP A 67 33.57 71.88 50.89
C TRP A 67 33.32 70.40 51.22
N LYS A 68 34.36 69.60 51.54
CA LYS A 68 34.19 68.18 51.92
C LYS A 68 33.26 67.96 53.12
N PRO A 69 33.25 68.83 54.16
CA PRO A 69 32.30 68.73 55.27
C PRO A 69 30.82 68.79 54.87
N PHE A 70 30.50 69.27 53.66
CA PHE A 70 29.13 69.24 53.13
C PHE A 70 28.51 67.83 53.17
N PHE A 71 29.35 66.80 53.04
CA PHE A 71 28.99 65.39 52.98
C PHE A 71 29.23 64.62 54.29
N ASP A 72 29.58 65.28 55.40
CA ASP A 72 29.90 64.66 56.70
C ASP A 72 28.79 63.76 57.25
N PHE A 73 27.54 64.05 56.86
CA PHE A 73 26.39 63.20 57.16
C PHE A 73 26.62 61.73 56.80
N PHE A 74 27.32 61.46 55.69
CA PHE A 74 27.60 60.10 55.24
C PHE A 74 28.77 59.44 55.98
N LYS A 75 29.50 60.16 56.84
CA LYS A 75 30.60 59.68 57.69
C LYS A 75 31.62 58.81 56.94
N TRP A 76 32.09 59.28 55.78
CA TRP A 76 33.04 58.52 54.98
C TRP A 76 34.43 58.52 55.63
N ASN A 77 34.92 57.34 55.96
CA ASN A 77 36.32 57.16 56.36
C ASN A 77 37.19 57.45 55.14
N GLY A 78 38.13 58.38 55.24
CA GLY A 78 38.86 59.06 54.15
C GLY A 78 39.64 58.24 53.10
N GLU A 79 39.34 56.97 52.87
CA GLU A 79 39.88 56.18 51.76
C GLU A 79 39.21 56.56 50.45
N LYS A 80 39.99 57.03 49.47
CA LYS A 80 39.50 57.33 48.10
C LYS A 80 39.14 56.01 47.41
N PRO A 81 37.86 55.74 47.06
CA PRO A 81 37.51 54.53 46.32
C PRO A 81 38.10 54.61 44.91
N SER A 82 39.04 53.72 44.60
CA SER A 82 39.65 53.55 43.27
C SER A 82 38.88 52.52 42.44
N ILE A 83 38.79 52.76 41.13
CA ILE A 83 38.20 51.85 40.13
C ILE A 83 38.88 50.47 40.14
N GLU A 84 40.11 50.36 40.65
CA GLU A 84 40.88 49.10 40.72
C GLU A 84 40.27 48.05 41.67
N ASN A 85 39.34 48.43 42.56
CA ASN A 85 38.65 47.52 43.47
C ASN A 85 37.12 47.63 43.36
N GLN A 86 36.56 47.07 42.28
CA GLN A 86 35.13 47.12 41.96
C GLN A 86 34.23 46.60 43.10
N LEU A 87 34.63 45.52 43.79
CA LEU A 87 33.91 44.99 44.96
C LEU A 87 33.82 45.98 46.13
N LYS A 88 34.85 46.81 46.34
CA LYS A 88 34.84 47.85 47.39
C LYS A 88 33.94 49.02 46.99
N LEU A 89 33.99 49.42 45.72
CA LEU A 89 33.12 50.47 45.18
C LEU A 89 31.64 50.06 45.30
N ASP A 90 31.30 48.82 44.94
CA ASP A 90 29.93 48.30 45.04
C ASP A 90 29.44 48.23 46.49
N ARG A 91 30.33 47.87 47.44
CA ARG A 91 30.02 47.90 48.87
C ARG A 91 29.72 49.31 49.38
N ILE A 92 30.57 50.29 49.03
CA ILE A 92 30.37 51.70 49.42
C ILE A 92 29.09 52.25 48.80
N LYS A 93 28.81 51.95 47.53
CA LYS A 93 27.55 52.32 46.87
C LYS A 93 26.34 51.71 47.57
N LYS A 94 26.43 50.45 48.00
CA LYS A 94 25.35 49.78 48.73
C LYS A 94 25.12 50.41 50.11
N GLU A 95 26.18 50.61 50.88
CA GLU A 95 26.12 51.29 52.19
C GLU A 95 25.53 52.70 52.06
N LEU A 96 25.91 53.44 51.02
CA LEU A 96 25.36 54.76 50.72
C LEU A 96 23.88 54.70 50.34
N THR A 97 23.47 53.70 49.56
CA THR A 97 22.07 53.49 49.15
C THR A 97 21.20 53.17 50.36
N ASP A 98 21.66 52.26 51.22
CA ASP A 98 20.97 51.85 52.44
C ASP A 98 20.84 53.03 53.41
N LEU A 99 21.92 53.81 53.59
CA LEU A 99 21.92 54.99 54.46
C LEU A 99 20.99 56.10 53.95
N ILE A 100 20.95 56.35 52.64
CA ILE A 100 19.99 57.29 52.03
C ILE A 100 18.55 56.78 52.21
N ALA A 101 18.31 55.47 52.06
CA ALA A 101 16.97 54.89 52.16
C ALA A 101 16.43 54.86 53.61
N GLU A 102 17.27 54.55 54.60
CA GLU A 102 16.93 54.55 56.03
C GLU A 102 16.63 55.97 56.53
N ASN A 103 17.54 56.91 56.29
CA ASN A 103 17.39 58.29 56.80
C ASN A 103 16.30 59.10 56.09
N LYS A 104 15.87 58.68 54.88
CA LYS A 104 14.70 59.23 54.20
C LYS A 104 13.39 58.85 54.91
N LYS A 105 13.33 57.70 55.59
CA LYS A 105 12.16 57.28 56.39
C LYS A 105 12.06 58.02 57.72
N GLU A 106 13.21 58.37 58.31
CA GLU A 106 13.29 59.05 59.61
C GLU A 106 13.32 60.59 59.51
N TYR A 107 13.22 61.15 58.29
CA TYR A 107 13.37 62.60 58.03
C TYR A 107 14.68 63.20 58.57
N ALA A 108 15.73 62.38 58.70
CA ALA A 108 16.97 62.72 59.37
C ALA A 108 18.05 63.32 58.45
N ILE A 109 17.81 63.38 57.13
CA ILE A 109 18.75 63.98 56.17
C ILE A 109 18.73 65.50 56.33
N THR A 110 19.91 66.11 56.44
CA THR A 110 20.02 67.57 56.58
C THR A 110 19.40 68.32 55.39
N PRO A 111 18.88 69.55 55.57
CA PRO A 111 18.20 70.29 54.50
C PRO A 111 19.07 70.50 53.24
N HIS A 112 20.37 70.78 53.41
CA HIS A 112 21.29 70.98 52.30
C HIS A 112 21.52 69.71 51.48
N LEU A 113 21.65 68.55 52.13
CA LEU A 113 21.77 67.26 51.46
C LEU A 113 20.46 66.79 50.86
N THR A 114 19.33 67.08 51.51
CA THR A 114 18.00 66.80 50.96
C THR A 114 17.80 67.56 49.65
N LEU A 115 18.17 68.85 49.60
CA LEU A 115 18.12 69.65 48.39
C LEU A 115 19.05 69.07 47.30
N PHE A 116 20.27 68.71 47.65
CA PHE A 116 21.24 68.13 46.72
C PHE A 116 20.81 66.77 46.16
N LEU A 117 20.37 65.84 47.02
CA LEU A 117 19.84 64.54 46.61
C LEU A 117 18.57 64.69 45.76
N THR A 118 17.70 65.64 46.10
CA THR A 118 16.51 65.96 45.28
C THR A 118 16.93 66.46 43.90
N PHE A 119 17.95 67.33 43.80
CA PHE A 119 18.51 67.76 42.53
C PHE A 119 19.04 66.58 41.70
N LEU A 120 19.80 65.67 42.30
CA LEU A 120 20.29 64.46 41.62
C LEU A 120 19.15 63.52 41.21
N MET A 121 18.10 63.38 42.03
CA MET A 121 16.91 62.61 41.67
C MET A 121 16.16 63.24 40.48
N LEU A 122 16.13 64.58 40.39
CA LEU A 122 15.56 65.27 39.22
C LEU A 122 16.44 65.09 37.97
N LEU A 123 17.76 65.01 38.13
CA LEU A 123 18.72 64.76 37.04
C LEU A 123 18.49 63.40 36.35
N GLU A 124 17.91 62.43 37.06
CA GLU A 124 17.53 61.12 36.51
C GLU A 124 16.59 61.24 35.29
N ASN A 125 15.74 62.28 35.24
CA ASN A 125 14.89 62.54 34.07
C ASN A 125 15.72 62.93 32.83
N SER A 126 16.78 63.71 33.02
CA SER A 126 17.72 64.06 31.96
C SER A 126 18.54 62.84 31.52
N LYS A 127 19.00 62.01 32.47
CA LYS A 127 19.67 60.73 32.18
C LYS A 127 18.79 59.81 31.35
N LYS A 128 17.52 59.62 31.73
CA LYS A 128 16.56 58.82 30.96
C LYS A 128 16.39 59.34 29.53
N ARG A 129 16.25 60.65 29.35
CA ARG A 129 16.15 61.27 28.01
C ARG A 129 17.43 61.09 27.20
N TYR A 130 18.59 61.19 27.83
CA TYR A 130 19.89 61.04 27.18
C TYR A 130 20.14 59.59 26.74
N ASN A 131 19.86 58.61 27.60
CA ASN A 131 20.00 57.18 27.27
C ASN A 131 19.00 56.73 26.20
N ALA A 132 17.85 57.38 26.04
CA ALA A 132 16.92 57.11 24.94
C ALA A 132 17.44 57.57 23.56
N LEU A 133 18.54 58.33 23.50
CA LEU A 133 19.10 58.85 22.24
C LEU A 133 19.60 57.71 21.33
N THR A 134 20.20 56.65 21.89
CA THR A 134 20.72 55.51 21.12
C THR A 134 19.62 54.84 20.32
N LYS A 135 18.47 54.57 20.97
CA LYS A 135 17.26 54.03 20.31
C LYS A 135 16.75 54.97 19.23
N ARG A 136 16.61 56.27 19.54
CA ARG A 136 16.11 57.27 18.58
C ARG A 136 17.02 57.38 17.35
N HIS A 137 18.33 57.33 17.54
CA HIS A 137 19.30 57.36 16.45
C HIS A 137 19.22 56.09 15.59
N LEU A 138 19.12 54.91 16.22
CA LEU A 138 18.94 53.64 15.51
C LEU A 138 17.65 53.63 14.69
N ASP A 139 16.53 54.05 15.29
CA ASP A 139 15.23 54.19 14.62
C ASP A 139 15.28 55.19 13.47
N PHE A 140 15.94 56.33 13.67
CA PHE A 140 16.14 57.34 12.63
C PHE A 140 16.93 56.76 11.45
N TYR A 141 18.04 56.09 11.71
CA TYR A 141 18.86 55.49 10.67
C TYR A 141 18.09 54.41 9.90
N TYR A 142 17.40 53.51 10.58
CA TYR A 142 16.69 52.41 9.92
C TYR A 142 15.42 52.87 9.18
N LYS A 143 14.61 53.75 9.78
CA LYS A 143 13.32 54.18 9.22
C LYS A 143 13.42 55.38 8.28
N GLN A 144 14.27 56.37 8.60
CA GLN A 144 14.32 57.62 7.84
C GLN A 144 15.48 57.69 6.85
N ILE A 145 16.62 57.03 7.12
CA ILE A 145 17.75 57.02 6.18
C ILE A 145 17.68 55.81 5.25
N LEU A 146 17.54 54.60 5.81
CA LEU A 146 17.48 53.37 5.03
C LEU A 146 16.09 53.05 4.48
N HIS A 147 15.05 53.72 5.00
CA HIS A 147 13.64 53.50 4.62
C HIS A 147 13.21 52.04 4.68
N ILE A 148 13.62 51.33 5.73
CA ILE A 148 13.21 49.93 5.94
C ILE A 148 12.08 49.91 6.94
N ASP A 149 10.88 49.59 6.47
CA ASP A 149 9.70 49.43 7.31
C ASP A 149 9.64 48.04 7.97
N LYS A 150 8.80 47.94 8.99
CA LYS A 150 8.44 46.66 9.61
C LYS A 150 7.70 45.79 8.61
N LEU A 151 7.91 44.49 8.71
CA LEU A 151 7.12 43.54 7.94
C LEU A 151 5.67 43.52 8.47
N PRO A 152 4.67 43.66 7.59
CA PRO A 152 3.27 43.53 8.00
C PRO A 152 2.99 42.10 8.43
N ALA A 153 1.92 41.93 9.20
CA ALA A 153 1.43 40.60 9.54
C ALA A 153 1.00 39.84 8.27
N THR A 154 1.30 38.54 8.22
CA THR A 154 0.80 37.65 7.17
C THR A 154 -0.50 37.01 7.65
N PRO A 155 -1.61 37.15 6.90
CA PRO A 155 -2.88 36.53 7.26
C PRO A 155 -2.74 35.01 7.26
N ASP A 156 -3.41 34.36 8.20
CA ASP A 156 -3.43 32.91 8.30
C ASP A 156 -4.40 32.28 7.29
N LYS A 157 -4.14 31.01 6.97
CA LYS A 157 -4.91 30.23 6.02
C LYS A 157 -5.55 29.03 6.67
N VAL A 158 -6.73 28.67 6.18
CA VAL A 158 -7.49 27.51 6.67
C VAL A 158 -8.05 26.72 5.50
N TYR A 159 -8.11 25.41 5.67
CA TYR A 159 -8.90 24.54 4.81
C TYR A 159 -10.32 24.41 5.36
N LEU A 160 -11.32 24.71 4.54
CA LEU A 160 -12.73 24.56 4.88
C LEU A 160 -13.36 23.49 4.02
N ILE A 161 -14.14 22.61 4.64
CA ILE A 161 -14.88 21.53 4.00
C ILE A 161 -16.38 21.88 4.00
N PHE A 162 -17.05 21.63 2.87
CA PHE A 162 -18.48 21.88 2.71
C PHE A 162 -19.29 20.59 2.68
N GLU A 163 -20.38 20.56 3.45
CA GLU A 163 -21.43 19.56 3.30
C GLU A 163 -22.70 20.23 2.77
N LEU A 164 -23.27 19.71 1.69
CA LEU A 164 -24.52 20.22 1.12
C LEU A 164 -25.76 19.68 1.83
N ALA A 165 -26.85 20.44 1.76
CA ALA A 165 -28.16 20.02 2.25
C ALA A 165 -28.72 18.83 1.44
N LYS A 166 -29.55 18.00 2.07
CA LYS A 166 -30.12 16.79 1.44
C LYS A 166 -30.83 17.07 0.10
N ASN A 167 -31.47 18.23 -0.04
CA ASN A 167 -32.21 18.60 -1.26
C ASN A 167 -31.38 19.37 -2.29
N ALA A 168 -30.18 19.84 -1.93
CA ALA A 168 -29.31 20.58 -2.85
C ALA A 168 -28.55 19.61 -3.77
N VAL A 169 -28.39 19.92 -5.05
CA VAL A 169 -27.59 19.11 -5.99
C VAL A 169 -26.14 19.62 -6.02
N GLN A 170 -26.00 20.92 -6.21
CA GLN A 170 -24.74 21.65 -6.23
C GLN A 170 -24.96 23.06 -5.68
N GLU A 171 -23.89 23.69 -5.20
CA GLU A 171 -23.89 25.10 -4.79
C GLU A 171 -22.58 25.75 -5.23
N LYS A 172 -22.67 26.94 -5.82
CA LYS A 172 -21.50 27.72 -6.19
C LYS A 172 -21.01 28.51 -4.98
N ILE A 173 -19.78 28.23 -4.55
CA ILE A 173 -19.04 29.04 -3.58
C ILE A 173 -18.13 29.97 -4.37
N GLU A 174 -18.52 31.23 -4.47
CA GLU A 174 -17.75 32.23 -5.21
C GLU A 174 -16.40 32.51 -4.53
N THR A 175 -15.44 33.02 -5.30
CA THR A 175 -14.25 33.64 -4.71
C THR A 175 -14.68 34.76 -3.76
N LYS A 176 -13.98 34.91 -2.63
CA LYS A 176 -14.30 35.87 -1.58
C LYS A 176 -15.66 35.66 -0.90
N THR A 177 -16.14 34.42 -0.82
CA THR A 177 -17.22 34.06 0.10
C THR A 177 -16.72 34.18 1.54
N GLY A 178 -17.46 34.85 2.40
CA GLY A 178 -17.06 35.14 3.78
C GLY A 178 -17.46 34.07 4.80
N PHE A 179 -16.56 33.73 5.73
CA PHE A 179 -16.74 32.76 6.81
C PHE A 179 -16.47 33.37 8.19
N ASP A 180 -17.24 32.96 9.19
CA ASP A 180 -17.12 33.46 10.57
C ASP A 180 -16.05 32.67 11.34
N GLY A 181 -14.91 33.32 11.61
CA GLY A 181 -13.80 32.82 12.43
C GLY A 181 -13.92 33.17 13.92
N GLY A 182 -15.11 33.55 14.38
CA GLY A 182 -15.36 34.01 15.73
C GLY A 182 -14.90 35.45 15.97
N LYS A 183 -14.91 35.89 17.22
CA LYS A 183 -14.48 37.25 17.59
C LYS A 183 -13.03 37.25 18.05
N ASP A 184 -12.35 38.38 17.85
CA ASP A 184 -11.04 38.67 18.42
C ASP A 184 -11.15 39.15 19.89
N ALA A 185 -10.00 39.47 20.51
CA ALA A 185 -9.94 39.97 21.88
C ALA A 185 -10.65 41.34 22.07
N LEU A 186 -10.81 42.12 20.99
CA LEU A 186 -11.50 43.41 20.97
C LEU A 186 -13.00 43.27 20.65
N GLY A 187 -13.49 42.04 20.48
CA GLY A 187 -14.89 41.75 20.14
C GLY A 187 -15.25 41.96 18.67
N LYS A 188 -14.28 42.26 17.79
CA LYS A 188 -14.49 42.38 16.34
C LYS A 188 -14.54 41.00 15.68
N PRO A 189 -15.37 40.80 14.65
CA PRO A 189 -15.46 39.53 13.94
C PRO A 189 -14.22 39.28 13.07
N ARG A 190 -13.65 38.08 13.18
CA ARG A 190 -12.60 37.58 12.30
C ARG A 190 -13.23 36.95 11.06
N ASN A 191 -12.99 37.54 9.91
CA ASN A 191 -13.59 37.11 8.65
C ASN A 191 -12.56 36.41 7.78
N TYR A 192 -12.87 35.20 7.34
CA TYR A 192 -12.08 34.46 6.36
C TYR A 192 -12.79 34.49 5.02
N HIS A 193 -12.03 34.51 3.93
CA HIS A 193 -12.57 34.57 2.58
C HIS A 193 -11.99 33.47 1.71
N SER A 194 -12.82 32.84 0.88
CA SER A 194 -12.37 31.81 -0.05
C SER A 194 -11.43 32.39 -1.10
N ASP A 195 -10.29 31.73 -1.32
CA ASP A 195 -9.29 32.16 -2.30
C ASP A 195 -9.72 31.80 -3.73
N ASN A 196 -10.38 30.64 -3.88
CA ASN A 196 -10.77 30.07 -5.16
C ASN A 196 -12.27 29.76 -5.20
N GLU A 197 -12.82 29.71 -6.42
CA GLU A 197 -14.19 29.24 -6.65
C GLU A 197 -14.27 27.72 -6.48
N LEU A 198 -15.30 27.27 -5.75
CA LEU A 198 -15.64 25.87 -5.58
C LEU A 198 -17.11 25.65 -5.99
N ILE A 199 -17.35 24.75 -6.93
CA ILE A 199 -18.70 24.21 -7.16
C ILE A 199 -18.86 23.04 -6.20
N ALA A 200 -19.40 23.33 -5.02
CA ALA A 200 -19.65 22.31 -4.01
C ALA A 200 -20.74 21.38 -4.54
N ASN A 201 -20.53 20.08 -4.40
CA ASN A 201 -21.50 19.05 -4.74
C ASN A 201 -21.56 17.99 -3.62
N LYS A 202 -22.33 16.92 -3.82
CA LYS A 202 -22.51 15.86 -2.82
C LYS A 202 -21.40 14.81 -2.79
N THR A 203 -20.27 15.02 -3.48
CA THR A 203 -19.21 14.01 -3.56
C THR A 203 -18.61 13.78 -2.18
N VAL A 204 -18.52 12.50 -1.80
CA VAL A 204 -17.90 12.04 -0.56
C VAL A 204 -16.83 11.00 -0.90
N VAL A 205 -15.71 11.05 -0.17
CA VAL A 205 -14.72 9.97 -0.17
C VAL A 205 -15.23 8.87 0.75
N SER A 206 -15.72 7.78 0.17
CA SER A 206 -16.43 6.73 0.92
C SER A 206 -15.63 5.43 1.05
N SER A 207 -14.67 5.18 0.15
CA SER A 207 -13.81 4.00 0.24
C SER A 207 -12.36 4.33 -0.11
N LEU A 208 -11.43 3.77 0.67
CA LEU A 208 -9.98 3.89 0.46
C LEU A 208 -9.37 2.48 0.46
N LYS A 209 -8.68 2.11 -0.61
CA LYS A 209 -8.04 0.80 -0.79
C LYS A 209 -6.62 0.99 -1.28
N ASN A 210 -5.71 0.05 -1.01
CA ASN A 210 -4.37 0.10 -1.60
C ASN A 210 -3.83 -1.29 -1.95
N ILE A 211 -2.89 -1.32 -2.88
CA ILE A 211 -2.09 -2.50 -3.24
C ILE A 211 -0.64 -2.07 -3.29
N TYR A 212 0.25 -2.85 -2.69
CA TYR A 212 1.69 -2.60 -2.74
C TYR A 212 2.41 -3.84 -3.27
N ASN A 213 3.22 -3.67 -4.31
CA ASN A 213 4.09 -4.70 -4.87
C ASN A 213 5.55 -4.36 -4.55
N ASP A 214 6.12 -5.13 -3.63
CA ASP A 214 7.54 -5.08 -3.30
C ASP A 214 8.32 -6.17 -4.04
N ILE A 215 9.10 -5.74 -5.02
CA ILE A 215 9.98 -6.64 -5.77
C ILE A 215 11.14 -7.16 -4.91
N ASP A 216 11.59 -6.37 -3.94
CA ASP A 216 12.80 -6.67 -3.17
C ASP A 216 12.48 -7.74 -2.12
N THR A 217 11.30 -7.69 -1.49
CA THR A 217 10.82 -8.73 -0.56
C THR A 217 9.95 -9.82 -1.22
N LYS A 218 9.70 -9.72 -2.53
CA LYS A 218 8.83 -10.64 -3.30
C LYS A 218 7.42 -10.80 -2.71
N LYS A 219 6.78 -9.69 -2.33
CA LYS A 219 5.43 -9.72 -1.74
C LYS A 219 4.51 -8.71 -2.42
N ILE A 220 3.26 -9.12 -2.63
CA ILE A 220 2.18 -8.24 -3.06
C ILE A 220 1.12 -8.28 -1.97
N VAL A 221 0.87 -7.13 -1.35
CA VAL A 221 -0.10 -6.99 -0.27
C VAL A 221 -1.23 -6.06 -0.70
N ALA A 222 -2.42 -6.30 -0.16
CA ALA A 222 -3.61 -5.50 -0.48
C ALA A 222 -4.40 -5.18 0.78
N SER A 223 -4.85 -3.92 0.89
CA SER A 223 -5.72 -3.46 1.99
C SER A 223 -7.10 -3.08 1.47
N PRO A 224 -8.15 -3.84 1.80
CA PRO A 224 -9.53 -3.48 1.50
C PRO A 224 -10.02 -2.18 2.18
N ILE A 225 -9.39 -1.77 3.30
CA ILE A 225 -9.64 -0.51 4.00
C ILE A 225 -8.29 0.10 4.39
N ALA A 226 -7.75 0.96 3.52
CA ALA A 226 -6.38 1.49 3.64
C ALA A 226 -6.15 2.36 4.89
N ASN A 227 -7.18 3.09 5.35
CA ASN A 227 -7.13 3.97 6.51
C ASN A 227 -7.46 3.24 7.83
N SER A 228 -6.97 2.01 8.00
CA SER A 228 -7.20 1.18 9.19
C SER A 228 -5.89 0.57 9.71
N TYR A 229 -5.89 0.09 10.95
CA TYR A 229 -4.68 -0.39 11.62
C TYR A 229 -4.00 -1.55 10.88
N GLY A 230 -4.77 -2.56 10.45
CA GLY A 230 -4.27 -3.73 9.73
C GLY A 230 -4.74 -3.85 8.28
N GLY A 231 -5.27 -2.77 7.68
CA GLY A 231 -5.80 -2.80 6.30
C GLY A 231 -7.16 -3.48 6.12
N LEU A 232 -7.72 -4.07 7.19
CA LEU A 232 -8.99 -4.82 7.20
C LEU A 232 -10.14 -4.10 7.93
N GLY A 233 -9.96 -2.84 8.34
CA GLY A 233 -11.01 -2.03 8.99
C GLY A 233 -10.89 -1.90 10.50
N GLU A 234 -9.85 -2.47 11.11
CA GLU A 234 -9.57 -2.33 12.55
C GLU A 234 -9.25 -0.88 12.93
N ALA A 235 -9.80 -0.42 14.05
CA ALA A 235 -9.50 0.91 14.59
C ALA A 235 -8.06 0.98 15.12
N PHE A 236 -7.43 2.15 14.99
CA PHE A 236 -6.10 2.38 15.57
C PHE A 236 -6.15 2.29 17.11
N PRO A 237 -5.18 1.62 17.76
CA PRO A 237 -5.12 1.50 19.22
C PRO A 237 -5.05 2.86 19.94
N ASP A 238 -4.37 3.83 19.34
CA ASP A 238 -4.28 5.20 19.84
C ASP A 238 -5.11 6.14 18.95
N LYS A 239 -6.14 6.77 19.55
CA LYS A 239 -7.01 7.73 18.87
C LYS A 239 -6.30 9.02 18.44
N ASN A 240 -5.15 9.32 19.03
CA ASN A 240 -4.33 10.47 18.65
C ASN A 240 -3.34 10.14 17.51
N ASN A 241 -3.18 8.86 17.16
CA ASN A 241 -2.25 8.37 16.14
C ASN A 241 -2.99 7.51 15.11
N THR A 242 -3.75 8.19 14.25
CA THR A 242 -4.56 7.58 13.20
C THR A 242 -3.92 7.71 11.81
N GLN A 243 -2.60 7.97 11.74
CA GLN A 243 -1.92 8.19 10.46
C GLN A 243 -1.51 6.86 9.81
N TRP A 244 -1.64 6.77 8.49
CA TRP A 244 -1.43 5.53 7.73
C TRP A 244 -0.67 5.77 6.42
N TRP A 245 -0.07 4.71 5.87
CA TRP A 245 0.67 4.78 4.61
C TRP A 245 -0.26 4.66 3.41
N PRO A 246 -0.31 5.67 2.51
CA PRO A 246 -1.28 5.69 1.40
C PRO A 246 -1.18 4.48 0.47
N PHE A 247 0.04 4.04 0.16
CA PHE A 247 0.32 3.08 -0.90
C PHE A 247 0.49 1.63 -0.43
N GLY A 248 0.25 1.33 0.85
CA GLY A 248 0.50 -0.01 1.45
C GLY A 248 1.97 -0.22 1.85
N TYR A 249 2.26 -1.28 2.61
CA TYR A 249 3.61 -1.60 3.12
C TYR A 249 3.76 -3.10 3.43
N VAL A 250 4.97 -3.66 3.33
CA VAL A 250 5.23 -5.10 3.52
C VAL A 250 5.93 -5.46 4.83
N GLU A 251 6.64 -4.50 5.44
CA GLU A 251 7.41 -4.74 6.66
C GLU A 251 6.60 -4.45 7.92
N LYS A 252 6.81 -5.24 8.97
CA LYS A 252 6.30 -4.91 10.30
C LYS A 252 6.98 -3.63 10.77
N THR A 253 6.25 -2.52 10.73
CA THR A 253 6.72 -1.30 11.38
C THR A 253 6.45 -1.40 12.89
N PRO A 254 7.17 -0.67 13.75
CA PRO A 254 6.88 -0.66 15.20
C PRO A 254 5.43 -0.23 15.53
N VAL A 255 4.77 0.45 14.60
CA VAL A 255 3.47 1.11 14.79
C VAL A 255 2.33 0.37 14.12
N LEU A 256 2.57 -0.31 12.99
CA LEU A 256 1.52 -0.97 12.20
C LEU A 256 1.84 -2.45 11.94
N PRO A 257 0.85 -3.37 12.07
CA PRO A 257 0.99 -4.79 11.81
C PRO A 257 1.25 -5.07 10.32
N GLN A 258 1.78 -6.24 9.98
CA GLN A 258 1.98 -6.62 8.58
C GLN A 258 0.63 -6.74 7.84
N LEU A 259 0.56 -6.24 6.60
CA LEU A 259 -0.62 -6.38 5.75
C LEU A 259 -0.75 -7.79 5.17
N SER A 260 -1.98 -8.18 4.84
CA SER A 260 -2.31 -9.46 4.20
C SER A 260 -1.86 -9.49 2.72
N ASP A 261 -1.46 -10.67 2.27
CA ASP A 261 -1.13 -10.91 0.86
C ASP A 261 -2.35 -10.67 -0.04
N ALA A 262 -2.08 -10.20 -1.26
CA ALA A 262 -3.11 -9.86 -2.22
C ALA A 262 -3.72 -11.13 -2.84
N ALA A 263 -5.05 -11.24 -2.84
CA ALA A 263 -5.76 -12.31 -3.53
C ALA A 263 -5.72 -12.07 -5.05
N LEU A 264 -4.97 -12.89 -5.78
CA LEU A 264 -4.79 -12.79 -7.23
C LEU A 264 -5.12 -14.11 -7.91
N GLY A 265 -5.51 -14.05 -9.18
CA GLY A 265 -5.84 -15.26 -9.94
C GLY A 265 -6.38 -14.97 -11.32
N PHE A 266 -6.84 -16.01 -11.97
CA PHE A 266 -7.56 -15.94 -13.23
C PHE A 266 -8.68 -16.99 -13.26
N ALA A 267 -9.71 -16.76 -14.06
CA ALA A 267 -10.77 -17.72 -14.27
C ALA A 267 -11.07 -17.88 -15.75
N VAL A 268 -11.34 -19.11 -16.17
CA VAL A 268 -11.71 -19.45 -17.55
C VAL A 268 -13.14 -19.96 -17.55
N ALA A 269 -14.01 -19.26 -18.26
CA ALA A 269 -15.40 -19.62 -18.43
C ALA A 269 -15.60 -20.20 -19.84
N SER A 270 -16.06 -21.43 -19.98
CA SER A 270 -16.18 -22.09 -21.29
C SER A 270 -17.30 -23.13 -21.31
N PRO A 271 -18.05 -23.27 -22.43
CA PRO A 271 -19.08 -24.28 -22.56
C PRO A 271 -18.54 -25.72 -22.49
N ILE A 272 -17.29 -25.99 -22.92
CA ILE A 272 -16.70 -27.33 -22.86
C ILE A 272 -16.64 -27.89 -21.43
N LEU A 273 -16.56 -27.00 -20.42
CA LEU A 273 -16.52 -27.32 -19.00
C LEU A 273 -17.87 -27.77 -18.44
N SER A 274 -18.97 -27.76 -19.21
CA SER A 274 -20.25 -28.31 -18.78
C SER A 274 -20.17 -29.84 -18.72
N LEU A 275 -19.80 -30.41 -17.58
CA LEU A 275 -19.46 -31.83 -17.42
C LEU A 275 -20.38 -32.51 -16.40
N ALA A 276 -21.36 -33.29 -16.88
CA ALA A 276 -22.45 -33.79 -16.06
C ALA A 276 -22.08 -34.98 -15.16
N GLU A 277 -21.36 -35.98 -15.69
CA GLU A 277 -21.03 -37.21 -14.97
C GLU A 277 -19.74 -37.86 -15.48
N GLY A 278 -19.39 -39.01 -14.88
CA GLY A 278 -18.25 -39.83 -15.26
C GLY A 278 -16.92 -39.33 -14.70
N LYS A 279 -15.85 -40.04 -15.04
CA LYS A 279 -14.48 -39.67 -14.70
C LYS A 279 -14.01 -38.62 -15.71
N ARG A 280 -13.82 -37.38 -15.26
CA ARG A 280 -13.57 -36.23 -16.14
C ARG A 280 -12.13 -35.76 -15.95
N SER A 281 -11.29 -35.99 -16.96
CA SER A 281 -9.92 -35.49 -17.01
C SER A 281 -9.87 -34.25 -17.87
N ILE A 282 -9.32 -33.15 -17.36
CA ILE A 282 -9.27 -31.86 -18.06
C ILE A 282 -7.81 -31.42 -18.17
N GLN A 283 -7.41 -30.95 -19.34
CA GLN A 283 -6.11 -30.30 -19.58
C GLN A 283 -6.33 -28.94 -20.21
N MET A 284 -5.88 -27.88 -19.53
CA MET A 284 -5.86 -26.52 -20.03
C MET A 284 -4.45 -26.14 -20.44
N SER A 285 -4.29 -25.73 -21.70
CA SER A 285 -3.03 -25.26 -22.26
C SER A 285 -3.10 -23.75 -22.48
N PHE A 286 -2.13 -23.02 -21.95
CA PHE A 286 -1.98 -21.57 -22.11
C PHE A 286 -0.71 -21.33 -22.92
N THR A 287 -0.85 -20.71 -24.09
CA THR A 287 0.30 -20.40 -24.96
C THR A 287 0.58 -18.91 -24.93
N PHE A 288 1.83 -18.56 -24.65
CA PHE A 288 2.30 -17.18 -24.53
C PHE A 288 3.15 -16.74 -25.72
N GLU A 289 3.40 -15.44 -25.87
CA GLU A 289 4.25 -14.90 -26.93
C GLU A 289 5.74 -15.26 -26.73
N ASN A 290 6.22 -15.20 -25.49
CA ASN A 290 7.61 -15.49 -25.12
C ASN A 290 7.74 -16.83 -24.38
N ASP A 291 8.91 -17.47 -24.48
CA ASP A 291 9.20 -18.71 -23.76
C ASP A 291 9.19 -18.51 -22.23
N ILE A 292 8.69 -19.51 -21.51
CA ILE A 292 8.52 -19.52 -20.05
C ILE A 292 9.38 -20.60 -19.39
N THR A 293 10.66 -20.65 -19.75
CA THR A 293 11.60 -21.73 -19.38
C THR A 293 11.91 -21.86 -17.89
N THR A 294 11.66 -20.82 -17.10
CA THR A 294 11.91 -20.80 -15.65
C THR A 294 10.78 -21.39 -14.82
N ILE A 295 9.59 -21.58 -15.39
CA ILE A 295 8.43 -22.13 -14.68
C ILE A 295 8.53 -23.66 -14.70
N THR A 296 8.44 -24.28 -13.54
CA THR A 296 8.44 -25.74 -13.41
C THR A 296 7.02 -26.28 -13.14
N PRO A 297 6.75 -27.56 -13.48
CA PRO A 297 5.47 -28.19 -13.12
C PRO A 297 5.17 -28.19 -11.62
N ALA A 298 6.21 -28.30 -10.78
CA ALA A 298 6.07 -28.25 -9.32
C ALA A 298 5.54 -26.88 -8.86
N MET A 299 6.06 -25.78 -9.42
CA MET A 299 5.57 -24.42 -9.11
C MET A 299 4.07 -24.28 -9.42
N ILE A 300 3.61 -24.84 -10.55
CA ILE A 300 2.20 -24.80 -10.95
C ILE A 300 1.33 -25.53 -9.90
N ILE A 301 1.74 -26.74 -9.51
CA ILE A 301 0.99 -27.59 -8.57
C ILE A 301 0.95 -26.98 -7.16
N GLU A 302 2.05 -26.37 -6.72
CA GLU A 302 2.15 -25.83 -5.36
C GLU A 302 1.54 -24.43 -5.19
N CYS A 303 1.58 -23.59 -6.23
CA CYS A 303 1.19 -22.18 -6.14
C CYS A 303 -0.25 -21.91 -6.61
N LEU A 304 -0.90 -22.83 -7.32
CA LEU A 304 -2.27 -22.66 -7.80
C LEU A 304 -3.24 -23.57 -7.07
N SER A 305 -4.37 -22.99 -6.65
CA SER A 305 -5.56 -23.71 -6.22
C SER A 305 -6.66 -23.56 -7.27
N LEU A 306 -7.49 -24.59 -7.44
CA LEU A 306 -8.47 -24.67 -8.50
C LEU A 306 -9.87 -24.97 -7.95
N GLN A 307 -10.83 -24.18 -8.38
CA GLN A 307 -12.25 -24.34 -8.08
C GLN A 307 -13.05 -24.41 -9.39
N VAL A 308 -14.11 -25.21 -9.41
CA VAL A 308 -15.06 -25.26 -10.53
C VAL A 308 -16.50 -25.02 -10.09
N THR A 309 -17.34 -24.51 -10.99
CA THR A 309 -18.76 -24.25 -10.71
C THR A 309 -19.58 -25.54 -10.66
N THR A 310 -20.58 -25.59 -9.80
CA THR A 310 -21.59 -26.65 -9.65
C THR A 310 -22.96 -26.02 -9.40
N ALA A 311 -24.02 -26.82 -9.28
CA ALA A 311 -25.36 -26.28 -9.08
C ALA A 311 -25.54 -25.59 -7.70
N LYS A 312 -24.66 -25.83 -6.73
CA LYS A 312 -24.86 -25.39 -5.33
C LYS A 312 -23.73 -24.57 -4.73
N LYS A 313 -22.47 -24.83 -5.08
CA LYS A 313 -21.29 -24.18 -4.49
C LYS A 313 -20.03 -24.35 -5.33
N TRP A 314 -18.93 -23.70 -4.97
CA TRP A 314 -17.65 -23.96 -5.61
C TRP A 314 -17.18 -25.36 -5.21
N LEU A 315 -16.79 -26.17 -6.19
CA LEU A 315 -16.14 -27.46 -5.96
C LEU A 315 -14.63 -27.24 -5.98
N GLU A 316 -13.99 -27.43 -4.83
CA GLU A 316 -12.53 -27.47 -4.72
C GLU A 316 -11.99 -28.72 -5.40
N VAL A 317 -11.03 -28.54 -6.30
CA VAL A 317 -10.29 -29.65 -6.90
C VAL A 317 -9.17 -30.04 -5.96
N ALA A 318 -9.12 -31.30 -5.54
CA ALA A 318 -8.22 -31.78 -4.48
C ALA A 318 -6.75 -31.50 -4.76
N GLU A 319 -6.31 -31.70 -6.01
CA GLU A 319 -4.95 -31.38 -6.45
C GLU A 319 -4.89 -31.20 -7.98
N ILE A 320 -3.92 -30.42 -8.44
CA ILE A 320 -3.52 -30.39 -9.85
C ILE A 320 -2.67 -31.65 -10.10
N SER A 321 -3.13 -32.50 -11.03
CA SER A 321 -2.52 -33.80 -11.28
C SER A 321 -1.25 -33.65 -12.15
N PRO A 322 -0.14 -34.34 -11.82
CA PRO A 322 1.07 -34.31 -12.64
C PRO A 322 0.86 -35.01 -13.99
N SER A 323 0.14 -36.13 -14.00
CA SER A 323 -0.24 -36.84 -15.22
C SER A 323 -1.56 -37.61 -15.04
N LEU A 324 -2.34 -37.70 -16.11
CA LEU A 324 -3.60 -38.44 -16.20
C LEU A 324 -3.65 -39.22 -17.52
N THR A 325 -3.92 -40.52 -17.45
CA THR A 325 -4.11 -41.36 -18.64
C THR A 325 -5.53 -41.20 -19.18
N ILE A 326 -5.64 -40.82 -20.45
CA ILE A 326 -6.93 -40.69 -21.14
C ILE A 326 -7.34 -41.99 -21.83
N LYS A 327 -8.61 -42.12 -22.22
CA LYS A 327 -9.17 -43.37 -22.76
C LYS A 327 -8.45 -43.89 -24.01
N SER A 328 -7.93 -42.98 -24.84
CA SER A 328 -7.18 -43.32 -26.05
C SER A 328 -5.78 -43.90 -25.80
N GLY A 329 -5.32 -43.95 -24.54
CA GLY A 329 -3.98 -44.40 -24.15
C GLY A 329 -2.92 -43.30 -24.15
N SER A 330 -3.26 -42.08 -24.58
CA SER A 330 -2.39 -40.91 -24.41
C SER A 330 -2.42 -40.40 -22.95
N THR A 331 -1.52 -39.47 -22.62
CA THR A 331 -1.43 -38.93 -21.26
C THR A 331 -1.56 -37.41 -21.29
N TYR A 332 -2.49 -36.86 -20.50
CA TYR A 332 -2.47 -35.45 -20.15
C TYR A 332 -1.44 -35.23 -19.04
N THR A 333 -0.60 -34.22 -19.17
CA THR A 333 0.46 -33.92 -18.21
C THR A 333 0.48 -32.44 -17.87
N THR A 334 0.67 -32.14 -16.59
CA THR A 334 1.01 -30.78 -16.15
C THR A 334 2.47 -30.54 -16.50
N SER A 335 2.71 -29.61 -17.42
CA SER A 335 4.04 -29.44 -18.04
C SER A 335 4.23 -28.02 -18.56
N VAL A 336 5.49 -27.63 -18.71
CA VAL A 336 5.88 -26.38 -19.36
C VAL A 336 6.82 -26.75 -20.51
N THR A 337 6.53 -26.27 -21.72
CA THR A 337 7.35 -26.55 -22.91
C THR A 337 7.41 -25.33 -23.81
N GLY A 338 8.58 -24.71 -23.90
CA GLY A 338 8.79 -23.45 -24.64
C GLY A 338 7.84 -22.36 -24.16
N LYS A 339 6.87 -22.02 -25.01
CA LYS A 339 5.85 -20.99 -24.79
C LYS A 339 4.57 -21.48 -24.12
N THR A 340 4.41 -22.78 -23.90
CA THR A 340 3.13 -23.36 -23.48
C THR A 340 3.19 -23.91 -22.05
N MET A 341 2.25 -23.49 -21.23
CA MET A 341 1.98 -24.03 -19.90
C MET A 341 0.73 -24.92 -19.95
N LYS A 342 0.82 -26.15 -19.46
CA LYS A 342 -0.30 -27.09 -19.38
C LYS A 342 -0.63 -27.39 -17.93
N ILE A 343 -1.91 -27.28 -17.57
CA ILE A 343 -2.44 -27.61 -16.25
C ILE A 343 -3.45 -28.74 -16.43
N THR A 344 -3.28 -29.84 -15.69
CA THR A 344 -4.12 -31.03 -15.79
C THR A 344 -4.75 -31.34 -14.44
N PHE A 345 -6.04 -31.67 -14.40
CA PHE A 345 -6.75 -32.04 -13.18
C PHE A 345 -7.88 -33.04 -13.43
N LEU A 346 -8.24 -33.78 -12.38
CA LEU A 346 -9.24 -34.86 -12.41
C LEU A 346 -10.45 -34.49 -11.55
N LEU A 347 -11.65 -34.70 -12.11
CA LEU A 347 -12.89 -34.80 -11.33
C LEU A 347 -13.31 -36.27 -11.32
N ASP A 348 -13.37 -36.85 -10.12
CA ASP A 348 -13.77 -38.24 -9.90
C ASP A 348 -15.23 -38.49 -10.35
N GLU A 349 -15.60 -39.76 -10.52
CA GLU A 349 -16.98 -40.15 -10.88
C GLU A 349 -18.00 -39.68 -9.85
N ASN A 350 -17.60 -39.54 -8.58
CA ASN A 350 -18.48 -39.09 -7.49
C ASN A 350 -18.54 -37.56 -7.33
N ALA A 351 -17.73 -36.80 -8.06
CA ALA A 351 -17.75 -35.35 -7.97
C ALA A 351 -19.05 -34.79 -8.59
N ASP A 352 -19.58 -33.70 -8.02
CA ASP A 352 -20.78 -33.05 -8.53
C ASP A 352 -20.62 -32.62 -10.01
N ALA A 353 -21.74 -32.48 -10.72
CA ALA A 353 -21.77 -31.99 -12.08
C ALA A 353 -21.22 -30.55 -12.16
N VAL A 354 -20.39 -30.28 -13.17
CA VAL A 354 -19.91 -28.93 -13.46
C VAL A 354 -20.99 -28.22 -14.27
N THR A 355 -21.58 -27.17 -13.69
CA THR A 355 -22.72 -26.46 -14.29
C THR A 355 -22.39 -25.00 -14.58
N ALA A 356 -23.25 -24.35 -15.36
CA ALA A 356 -23.21 -22.93 -15.62
C ALA A 356 -23.09 -22.08 -14.34
N TYR A 357 -22.36 -20.97 -14.42
CA TYR A 357 -22.31 -19.98 -13.36
C TYR A 357 -23.69 -19.35 -13.14
N ASP A 358 -24.16 -19.36 -11.89
CA ASP A 358 -25.38 -18.68 -11.46
C ASP A 358 -25.02 -17.56 -10.47
N PRO A 359 -25.24 -16.28 -10.82
CA PRO A 359 -24.99 -15.16 -9.92
C PRO A 359 -25.74 -15.25 -8.58
N LYS A 360 -26.86 -15.97 -8.51
CA LYS A 360 -27.61 -16.18 -7.25
C LYS A 360 -26.88 -17.11 -6.28
N VAL A 361 -26.05 -18.01 -6.78
CA VAL A 361 -25.29 -18.98 -5.98
C VAL A 361 -23.92 -18.41 -5.61
N TYR A 362 -23.27 -17.74 -6.55
CA TYR A 362 -21.87 -17.33 -6.44
C TYR A 362 -21.66 -15.84 -6.19
N GLY A 363 -22.74 -15.06 -6.12
CA GLY A 363 -22.68 -13.61 -6.17
C GLY A 363 -22.46 -13.10 -7.59
N ASP A 364 -22.36 -11.80 -7.76
CA ASP A 364 -22.17 -11.18 -9.07
C ASP A 364 -20.72 -11.30 -9.60
N GLU A 365 -19.87 -12.23 -9.11
CA GLU A 365 -18.41 -12.24 -9.37
C GLU A 365 -18.01 -12.41 -10.84
N PHE A 366 -18.79 -13.06 -11.71
CA PHE A 366 -18.41 -13.20 -13.12
C PHE A 366 -19.61 -12.89 -14.01
N ALA A 367 -19.42 -12.01 -15.00
CA ALA A 367 -20.46 -11.63 -15.95
C ALA A 367 -20.61 -12.69 -17.05
N THR A 368 -20.96 -13.93 -16.65
CA THR A 368 -21.09 -15.08 -17.55
C THR A 368 -22.14 -16.06 -17.05
N ASN A 369 -22.77 -16.79 -17.98
CA ASN A 369 -23.65 -17.92 -17.70
C ASN A 369 -22.99 -19.25 -18.11
N LEU A 370 -21.67 -19.26 -18.34
CA LEU A 370 -20.90 -20.45 -18.69
C LEU A 370 -20.34 -21.10 -17.41
N PRO A 371 -20.03 -22.40 -17.43
CA PRO A 371 -19.26 -23.02 -16.36
C PRO A 371 -17.87 -22.40 -16.24
N VAL A 372 -17.37 -22.22 -15.01
CA VAL A 372 -16.14 -21.48 -14.72
C VAL A 372 -15.15 -22.36 -13.96
N ALA A 373 -13.90 -22.36 -14.42
CA ALA A 373 -12.75 -22.85 -13.68
C ALA A 373 -11.95 -21.65 -13.13
N LYS A 374 -11.90 -21.51 -11.81
CA LYS A 374 -11.26 -20.41 -11.07
C LYS A 374 -9.92 -20.89 -10.50
N PHE A 375 -8.85 -20.23 -10.92
CA PHE A 375 -7.47 -20.49 -10.47
C PHE A 375 -7.03 -19.36 -9.54
N ASN A 376 -6.88 -19.65 -8.24
CA ASN A 376 -6.36 -18.68 -7.28
C ASN A 376 -4.87 -18.93 -7.04
N LEU A 377 -4.09 -17.86 -7.09
CA LEU A 377 -2.66 -17.87 -6.82
C LEU A 377 -2.39 -17.68 -5.33
N ASP A 378 -1.62 -18.59 -4.75
CA ASP A 378 -1.12 -18.48 -3.39
C ASP A 378 0.25 -17.79 -3.36
N LEU A 379 0.25 -16.50 -3.00
CA LEU A 379 1.47 -15.70 -2.85
C LEU A 379 2.25 -16.02 -1.57
N ALA A 380 1.69 -16.77 -0.63
CA ALA A 380 2.40 -17.16 0.60
C ALA A 380 3.42 -18.29 0.35
N LYS A 381 3.32 -18.98 -0.79
CA LYS A 381 4.30 -19.99 -1.23
C LYS A 381 5.59 -19.33 -1.72
N ASN A 382 6.72 -19.98 -1.47
CA ASN A 382 8.06 -19.45 -1.81
C ASN A 382 8.19 -19.04 -3.29
N ASP A 383 7.60 -19.80 -4.20
CA ASP A 383 7.69 -19.59 -5.64
C ASP A 383 6.50 -18.81 -6.22
N GLY A 384 5.47 -18.49 -5.41
CA GLY A 384 4.21 -17.90 -5.88
C GLY A 384 4.40 -16.52 -6.51
N TYR A 385 5.24 -15.68 -5.91
CA TYR A 385 5.56 -14.36 -6.45
C TYR A 385 6.34 -14.44 -7.77
N ASP A 386 7.34 -15.32 -7.85
CA ASP A 386 8.16 -15.48 -9.06
C ASP A 386 7.31 -16.07 -10.19
N PHE A 387 6.44 -17.04 -9.89
CA PHE A 387 5.45 -17.60 -10.82
C PHE A 387 4.56 -16.50 -11.42
N TYR A 388 3.98 -15.63 -10.58
CA TYR A 388 3.19 -14.49 -11.02
C TYR A 388 4.01 -13.53 -11.89
N LYS A 389 5.19 -13.11 -11.44
CA LYS A 389 6.00 -12.10 -12.11
C LYS A 389 6.41 -12.52 -13.52
N LEU A 390 6.69 -13.80 -13.73
CA LEU A 390 7.08 -14.36 -15.03
C LEU A 390 5.91 -14.36 -16.03
N LEU A 391 4.67 -14.52 -15.56
CA LEU A 391 3.48 -14.63 -16.42
C LEU A 391 2.72 -13.32 -16.60
N ALA A 392 2.71 -12.43 -15.60
CA ALA A 392 1.90 -11.21 -15.59
C ALA A 392 2.28 -10.15 -16.63
N GLN A 393 3.44 -10.31 -17.30
CA GLN A 393 3.89 -9.44 -18.40
C GLN A 393 4.08 -10.19 -19.72
N ASN A 394 3.81 -11.50 -19.77
CA ASN A 394 3.92 -12.28 -20.99
C ASN A 394 2.56 -12.35 -21.69
N LYS A 395 2.49 -11.87 -22.93
CA LYS A 395 1.22 -11.80 -23.67
C LYS A 395 0.67 -13.19 -23.92
N LEU A 396 -0.64 -13.34 -23.77
CA LEU A 396 -1.36 -14.58 -24.04
C LEU A 396 -1.77 -14.63 -25.52
N GLU A 397 -1.46 -15.74 -26.20
CA GLU A 397 -1.83 -15.96 -27.60
C GLU A 397 -3.13 -16.76 -27.72
N ASN A 398 -3.24 -17.87 -26.98
CA ASN A 398 -4.42 -18.73 -26.99
C ASN A 398 -4.54 -19.56 -25.70
N ILE A 399 -5.77 -20.04 -25.45
CA ILE A 399 -6.11 -21.04 -24.44
C ILE A 399 -6.77 -22.22 -25.16
N THR A 400 -6.23 -23.42 -24.97
CA THR A 400 -6.84 -24.67 -25.46
C THR A 400 -7.27 -25.52 -24.28
N ILE A 401 -8.55 -25.88 -24.23
CA ILE A 401 -9.12 -26.78 -23.22
C ILE A 401 -9.39 -28.12 -23.89
N ASN A 402 -8.74 -29.17 -23.40
CA ASN A 402 -8.97 -30.55 -23.79
C ASN A 402 -9.66 -31.29 -22.65
N ILE A 403 -10.70 -32.05 -22.97
CA ILE A 403 -11.41 -32.89 -22.00
C ILE A 403 -11.43 -34.34 -22.46
N ASP A 404 -11.38 -35.25 -21.50
CA ASP A 404 -11.60 -36.68 -21.65
C ASP A 404 -12.59 -37.12 -20.57
N VAL A 405 -13.76 -37.55 -20.98
CA VAL A 405 -14.83 -38.00 -20.07
C VAL A 405 -15.05 -39.48 -20.29
N GLN A 406 -14.82 -40.26 -19.22
CA GLN A 406 -14.91 -41.71 -19.23
C GLN A 406 -16.07 -42.20 -18.35
N ASN A 407 -16.52 -43.43 -18.59
CA ASN A 407 -17.47 -44.13 -17.74
C ASN A 407 -18.89 -43.49 -17.65
N ILE A 408 -19.35 -42.84 -18.72
CA ILE A 408 -20.69 -42.24 -18.82
C ILE A 408 -21.75 -43.36 -18.96
N LYS A 409 -22.85 -43.23 -18.21
CA LYS A 409 -23.93 -44.24 -18.14
C LYS A 409 -25.31 -43.68 -18.45
N SER A 410 -25.52 -42.37 -18.36
CA SER A 410 -26.80 -41.68 -18.59
C SER A 410 -27.15 -41.47 -20.08
N VAL A 411 -26.56 -42.26 -20.98
CA VAL A 411 -26.85 -42.17 -22.41
C VAL A 411 -28.30 -42.57 -22.72
N ILE A 412 -28.90 -41.86 -23.67
CA ILE A 412 -30.24 -42.18 -24.18
C ILE A 412 -30.06 -43.19 -25.31
N LEU A 413 -30.66 -44.36 -25.15
CA LEU A 413 -30.56 -45.48 -26.09
C LEU A 413 -31.91 -45.71 -26.77
N GLU A 414 -31.89 -45.95 -28.08
CA GLU A 414 -33.09 -46.31 -28.86
C GLU A 414 -32.75 -47.44 -29.84
N ASN A 415 -33.72 -48.28 -30.14
CA ASN A 415 -33.65 -49.22 -31.27
C ASN A 415 -34.90 -49.07 -32.14
N ASP A 416 -35.07 -49.95 -33.12
CA ASP A 416 -36.23 -49.94 -34.02
C ASP A 416 -37.60 -50.08 -33.29
N ASN A 417 -37.62 -50.57 -32.04
CA ASN A 417 -38.82 -50.70 -31.21
C ASN A 417 -39.06 -49.49 -30.26
N GLY A 418 -38.17 -48.50 -30.24
CA GLY A 418 -38.27 -47.31 -29.39
C GLY A 418 -37.18 -47.23 -28.32
N SER A 419 -37.45 -46.45 -27.26
CA SER A 419 -36.47 -46.13 -26.22
C SER A 419 -36.13 -47.33 -25.31
N ILE A 420 -34.85 -47.44 -24.96
CA ILE A 420 -34.27 -48.52 -24.16
C ILE A 420 -33.85 -47.99 -22.80
N ASN A 421 -34.12 -48.76 -21.74
CA ASN A 421 -33.59 -48.49 -20.41
C ASN A 421 -32.20 -49.14 -20.24
N ALA A 422 -31.14 -48.32 -20.28
CA ALA A 422 -29.75 -48.76 -20.14
C ALA A 422 -29.39 -49.31 -18.73
N ALA A 423 -30.24 -49.13 -17.72
CA ALA A 423 -29.97 -49.56 -16.34
C ALA A 423 -30.18 -51.08 -16.12
N LYS A 424 -30.72 -51.79 -17.12
CA LYS A 424 -30.94 -53.25 -17.09
C LYS A 424 -30.40 -53.85 -18.40
N PRO A 425 -30.08 -55.16 -18.43
CA PRO A 425 -29.71 -55.81 -19.68
C PRO A 425 -30.77 -55.61 -20.77
N PHE A 426 -30.35 -55.25 -21.98
CA PHE A 426 -31.24 -54.81 -23.06
C PHE A 426 -30.88 -55.38 -24.43
N PHE A 427 -31.86 -55.50 -25.31
CA PHE A 427 -31.67 -55.94 -26.69
C PHE A 427 -31.29 -54.73 -27.57
N ALA A 428 -30.01 -54.64 -27.93
CA ALA A 428 -29.49 -53.49 -28.68
C ALA A 428 -30.17 -53.32 -30.05
N PHE A 429 -30.46 -54.42 -30.75
CA PHE A 429 -31.01 -54.43 -32.12
C PHE A 429 -32.40 -55.06 -32.21
N SER A 430 -33.23 -54.85 -31.18
CA SER A 430 -34.52 -55.53 -30.96
C SER A 430 -34.41 -57.03 -30.62
N PRO A 431 -35.47 -57.70 -30.14
CA PRO A 431 -35.47 -59.13 -29.84
C PRO A 431 -35.34 -60.06 -31.07
N GLN A 432 -35.61 -59.57 -32.28
CA GLN A 432 -35.45 -60.32 -33.53
C GLN A 432 -34.72 -59.45 -34.57
N PRO A 433 -33.40 -59.24 -34.41
CA PRO A 433 -32.62 -58.36 -35.29
C PRO A 433 -32.59 -58.87 -36.73
N VAL A 434 -32.91 -57.96 -37.66
CA VAL A 434 -32.79 -58.17 -39.11
C VAL A 434 -31.59 -57.40 -39.66
N ALA A 435 -31.17 -57.72 -40.89
CA ALA A 435 -30.21 -56.88 -41.59
C ALA A 435 -30.81 -55.47 -41.78
N GLY A 436 -30.07 -54.43 -41.39
CA GLY A 436 -30.56 -53.05 -41.35
C GLY A 436 -31.15 -52.60 -40.02
N SER A 437 -31.24 -53.46 -39.00
CA SER A 437 -31.70 -53.04 -37.66
C SER A 437 -30.78 -51.99 -37.05
N ASN A 438 -31.37 -50.96 -36.41
CA ASN A 438 -30.63 -49.81 -35.90
C ASN A 438 -30.55 -49.81 -34.38
N PHE A 439 -29.40 -49.37 -33.88
CA PHE A 439 -29.16 -49.04 -32.48
C PHE A 439 -28.63 -47.62 -32.40
N LEU A 440 -29.39 -46.73 -31.77
CA LEU A 440 -29.14 -45.30 -31.66
C LEU A 440 -28.66 -44.97 -30.25
N ILE A 441 -27.56 -44.23 -30.17
CA ILE A 441 -26.93 -43.76 -28.94
C ILE A 441 -26.89 -42.24 -28.99
N LYS A 442 -27.53 -41.59 -28.01
CA LYS A 442 -27.61 -40.14 -27.90
C LYS A 442 -27.05 -39.68 -26.56
N TYR A 443 -26.13 -38.72 -26.61
CA TYR A 443 -25.59 -38.04 -25.42
C TYR A 443 -25.41 -36.55 -25.71
N ASN A 444 -26.37 -35.75 -25.26
CA ASN A 444 -26.48 -34.34 -25.64
C ASN A 444 -25.22 -33.52 -25.31
N GLU A 445 -24.55 -33.82 -24.20
CA GLU A 445 -23.37 -33.07 -23.77
C GLU A 445 -22.20 -33.25 -24.76
N ALA A 446 -21.84 -34.48 -25.16
CA ALA A 446 -20.74 -34.71 -26.10
C ALA A 446 -21.03 -34.10 -27.48
N PHE A 447 -22.26 -34.26 -27.99
CA PHE A 447 -22.64 -33.74 -29.30
C PHE A 447 -22.89 -32.22 -29.31
N SER A 448 -22.92 -31.56 -28.16
CA SER A 448 -22.92 -30.10 -28.06
C SER A 448 -21.52 -29.47 -28.14
N LYS A 449 -20.47 -30.29 -28.11
CA LYS A 449 -19.06 -29.90 -28.08
C LYS A 449 -18.37 -30.34 -29.37
N ASN A 450 -17.23 -29.71 -29.69
CA ASN A 450 -16.36 -30.17 -30.76
C ASN A 450 -15.57 -31.42 -30.30
N TRP A 451 -16.23 -32.57 -30.33
CA TRP A 451 -15.65 -33.84 -29.93
C TRP A 451 -14.67 -34.36 -31.01
N GLU A 452 -13.55 -34.93 -30.56
CA GLU A 452 -12.52 -35.52 -31.42
C GLU A 452 -12.65 -37.03 -31.49
N ASN A 453 -13.02 -37.67 -30.37
CA ASN A 453 -13.17 -39.11 -30.28
C ASN A 453 -14.41 -39.47 -29.46
N ILE A 454 -15.21 -40.41 -29.95
CA ILE A 454 -16.26 -41.10 -29.19
C ILE A 454 -15.91 -42.59 -29.10
N ASN A 455 -15.83 -43.10 -27.88
CA ASN A 455 -15.65 -44.51 -27.58
C ASN A 455 -16.91 -45.09 -26.96
N VAL A 456 -17.38 -46.23 -27.48
CA VAL A 456 -18.50 -46.98 -26.93
C VAL A 456 -18.03 -48.41 -26.65
N ASP A 457 -18.07 -48.79 -25.38
CA ASP A 457 -17.77 -50.14 -24.93
C ASP A 457 -19.08 -50.84 -24.55
N VAL A 458 -19.36 -51.98 -25.19
CA VAL A 458 -20.53 -52.82 -24.90
C VAL A 458 -20.06 -54.17 -24.38
N LEU A 459 -20.56 -54.56 -23.21
CA LEU A 459 -20.39 -55.90 -22.67
C LEU A 459 -21.60 -56.75 -23.03
N TRP A 460 -21.38 -57.87 -23.74
CA TRP A 460 -22.47 -58.75 -24.15
C TRP A 460 -22.69 -59.88 -23.14
N LYS A 461 -23.96 -60.24 -22.93
CA LYS A 461 -24.38 -61.29 -22.01
C LYS A 461 -24.83 -62.53 -22.75
N ASN A 462 -24.57 -63.71 -22.19
CA ASN A 462 -24.96 -65.01 -22.75
C ASN A 462 -24.45 -65.25 -24.18
N THR A 463 -23.28 -64.69 -24.52
CA THR A 463 -22.64 -64.94 -25.81
C THR A 463 -22.18 -66.40 -25.90
N PRO A 464 -22.37 -67.09 -27.05
CA PRO A 464 -21.80 -68.40 -27.28
C PRO A 464 -20.27 -68.38 -27.11
N ALA A 465 -19.68 -69.53 -26.75
CA ALA A 465 -18.21 -69.65 -26.68
C ALA A 465 -17.56 -69.48 -28.07
N ASP A 466 -18.25 -69.94 -29.12
CA ASP A 466 -17.86 -69.76 -30.51
C ASP A 466 -19.13 -69.65 -31.38
N PHE A 467 -19.23 -68.60 -32.19
CA PHE A 467 -20.37 -68.35 -33.07
C PHE A 467 -20.40 -69.29 -34.29
N VAL A 468 -19.26 -69.74 -34.80
CA VAL A 468 -19.21 -70.70 -35.91
C VAL A 468 -19.80 -72.03 -35.45
N GLU A 469 -19.42 -72.51 -34.26
CA GLU A 469 -19.95 -73.73 -33.68
C GLU A 469 -21.44 -73.60 -33.32
N HIS A 470 -21.84 -72.47 -32.72
CA HIS A 470 -23.24 -72.21 -32.36
C HIS A 470 -24.18 -72.25 -33.56
N TYR A 471 -23.73 -71.73 -34.71
CA TYR A 471 -24.50 -71.63 -35.95
C TYR A 471 -24.17 -72.72 -36.99
N LYS A 472 -23.48 -73.81 -36.62
CA LYS A 472 -23.01 -74.82 -37.58
C LYS A 472 -24.12 -75.45 -38.44
N ALA A 473 -25.32 -75.61 -37.87
CA ALA A 473 -26.49 -76.20 -38.53
C ALA A 473 -27.16 -75.26 -39.56
N TYR A 474 -26.74 -74.00 -39.63
CA TYR A 474 -27.27 -72.99 -40.56
C TYR A 474 -26.44 -72.98 -41.83
N LYS A 475 -26.92 -73.64 -42.90
CA LYS A 475 -26.22 -73.77 -44.18
C LYS A 475 -26.78 -72.84 -45.25
N THR A 476 -25.90 -72.28 -46.09
CA THR A 476 -26.30 -71.38 -47.19
C THR A 476 -27.20 -72.09 -48.22
N THR A 477 -26.89 -73.35 -48.52
CA THR A 477 -27.66 -74.23 -49.41
C THR A 477 -29.01 -74.66 -48.83
N ALA A 478 -29.23 -74.52 -47.53
CA ALA A 478 -30.48 -74.85 -46.84
C ALA A 478 -31.51 -73.70 -46.85
N LEU A 479 -31.09 -72.45 -47.12
CA LEU A 479 -31.92 -71.25 -46.95
C LEU A 479 -33.23 -71.28 -47.77
N ASN A 480 -33.17 -71.74 -49.02
CA ASN A 480 -34.28 -71.66 -49.97
C ASN A 480 -35.04 -72.98 -50.14
N THR A 481 -34.63 -74.04 -49.46
CA THR A 481 -35.22 -75.38 -49.60
C THR A 481 -36.42 -75.57 -48.67
N ILE A 482 -37.47 -76.26 -49.15
CA ILE A 482 -38.61 -76.74 -48.33
C ILE A 482 -38.73 -78.27 -48.30
N SER A 483 -37.87 -78.97 -49.05
CA SER A 483 -37.81 -80.43 -49.09
C SER A 483 -36.87 -80.96 -48.02
N VAL A 484 -37.36 -81.90 -47.20
CA VAL A 484 -36.58 -82.61 -46.18
C VAL A 484 -35.35 -83.30 -46.79
N GLY A 485 -35.50 -83.94 -47.95
CA GLY A 485 -34.40 -84.62 -48.63
C GLY A 485 -33.29 -83.67 -49.10
N ALA A 486 -33.66 -82.51 -49.67
CA ALA A 486 -32.70 -81.51 -50.11
C ALA A 486 -32.04 -80.76 -48.92
N PHE A 487 -32.75 -80.62 -47.80
CA PHE A 487 -32.16 -80.14 -46.55
C PHE A 487 -31.14 -81.14 -46.00
N LYS A 488 -31.48 -82.43 -45.95
CA LYS A 488 -30.57 -83.50 -45.52
C LYS A 488 -29.25 -83.50 -46.32
N THR A 489 -29.31 -83.39 -47.64
CA THR A 489 -28.11 -83.29 -48.50
C THR A 489 -27.30 -82.00 -48.33
N SER A 490 -27.89 -80.97 -47.69
CA SER A 490 -27.20 -79.70 -47.43
C SER A 490 -26.43 -79.68 -46.11
N VAL A 491 -26.83 -80.54 -45.15
CA VAL A 491 -26.23 -80.63 -43.80
C VAL A 491 -25.42 -81.90 -43.59
N LEU A 492 -25.54 -82.91 -44.46
CA LEU A 492 -24.75 -84.13 -44.45
C LEU A 492 -23.89 -84.25 -45.71
N ASN A 493 -22.68 -84.78 -45.56
CA ASN A 493 -21.81 -85.10 -46.69
C ASN A 493 -22.17 -86.46 -47.33
N SER A 494 -21.51 -86.81 -48.44
CA SER A 494 -21.73 -88.08 -49.15
C SER A 494 -21.49 -89.35 -48.31
N SER A 495 -20.86 -89.22 -47.14
CA SER A 495 -20.60 -90.30 -46.18
C SER A 495 -21.58 -90.31 -44.99
N ASN A 496 -22.69 -89.56 -45.09
CA ASN A 496 -23.75 -89.43 -44.06
C ASN A 496 -23.28 -88.84 -42.71
N ASN A 497 -22.16 -88.12 -42.70
CA ASN A 497 -21.69 -87.35 -41.53
C ASN A 497 -22.07 -85.88 -41.67
N PHE A 498 -22.16 -85.15 -40.54
CA PHE A 498 -22.42 -83.71 -40.55
C PHE A 498 -21.38 -82.95 -41.38
N GLU A 499 -21.86 -82.18 -42.36
CA GLU A 499 -21.04 -81.34 -43.22
C GLU A 499 -20.63 -80.08 -42.45
N ASN A 500 -19.33 -79.87 -42.25
CA ASN A 500 -18.82 -78.68 -41.55
C ASN A 500 -18.67 -77.48 -42.50
N ALA A 501 -18.54 -77.70 -43.81
CA ALA A 501 -18.48 -76.65 -44.81
C ALA A 501 -19.86 -76.00 -45.10
N GLY A 502 -19.88 -74.87 -45.80
CA GLY A 502 -21.13 -74.23 -46.27
C GLY A 502 -21.99 -73.57 -45.18
N GLY A 503 -21.46 -73.35 -43.97
CA GLY A 503 -22.12 -72.56 -42.92
C GLY A 503 -22.31 -71.10 -43.33
N ILE A 504 -23.40 -70.48 -42.88
CA ILE A 504 -23.67 -69.05 -43.11
C ILE A 504 -22.71 -68.18 -42.28
N VAL A 505 -22.52 -68.55 -41.00
CA VAL A 505 -21.57 -67.91 -40.09
C VAL A 505 -20.22 -68.60 -40.24
N THR A 506 -19.28 -67.95 -40.93
CA THR A 506 -17.97 -68.53 -41.26
C THR A 506 -16.85 -68.13 -40.30
N ALA A 507 -17.08 -67.11 -39.46
CA ALA A 507 -16.14 -66.63 -38.45
C ALA A 507 -16.88 -65.93 -37.31
N ASN A 508 -16.25 -65.81 -36.14
CA ASN A 508 -16.78 -65.01 -35.02
C ASN A 508 -16.94 -63.51 -35.38
N SER A 509 -16.24 -63.04 -36.42
CA SER A 509 -16.36 -61.69 -36.99
C SER A 509 -17.52 -61.51 -37.99
N TYR A 510 -18.34 -62.54 -38.21
CA TYR A 510 -19.43 -62.52 -39.20
C TYR A 510 -20.47 -61.43 -38.93
N PHE A 511 -20.84 -61.22 -37.66
CA PHE A 511 -21.79 -60.16 -37.30
C PHE A 511 -21.06 -58.82 -37.33
N GLN A 512 -21.47 -57.95 -38.24
CA GLN A 512 -20.89 -56.63 -38.42
C GLN A 512 -21.97 -55.55 -38.34
N TYR A 513 -21.54 -54.34 -38.01
CA TYR A 513 -22.38 -53.15 -38.01
C TYR A 513 -21.67 -52.01 -38.75
N GLN A 514 -22.44 -51.12 -39.36
CA GLN A 514 -21.97 -49.88 -39.95
C GLN A 514 -22.27 -48.74 -38.96
N PRO A 515 -21.26 -48.08 -38.37
CA PRO A 515 -21.50 -46.88 -37.59
C PRO A 515 -21.77 -45.69 -38.51
N ALA A 516 -22.68 -44.81 -38.09
CA ALA A 516 -23.01 -43.56 -38.74
C ALA A 516 -23.27 -42.47 -37.68
N ILE A 517 -22.91 -41.23 -37.98
CA ILE A 517 -23.16 -40.08 -37.11
C ILE A 517 -24.15 -39.15 -37.79
N LEU A 518 -25.07 -38.60 -37.01
CA LEU A 518 -25.94 -37.52 -37.43
C LEU A 518 -25.20 -36.18 -37.30
N SER A 519 -24.92 -35.54 -38.44
CA SER A 519 -24.30 -34.22 -38.53
C SER A 519 -25.07 -33.38 -39.54
N ASN A 520 -25.46 -32.16 -39.15
CA ASN A 520 -26.30 -31.24 -39.96
C ASN A 520 -27.57 -31.91 -40.51
N ASN A 521 -28.26 -32.71 -39.68
CA ASN A 521 -29.44 -33.50 -40.04
C ASN A 521 -29.23 -34.56 -41.15
N ILE A 522 -27.99 -34.89 -41.49
CA ILE A 522 -27.64 -35.91 -42.47
C ILE A 522 -26.86 -37.03 -41.78
N TRP A 523 -27.26 -38.28 -42.02
CA TRP A 523 -26.51 -39.45 -41.56
C TRP A 523 -25.27 -39.64 -42.42
N GLN A 524 -24.10 -39.58 -41.80
CA GLN A 524 -22.82 -39.84 -42.43
C GLN A 524 -22.26 -41.16 -41.92
N ASN A 525 -22.05 -42.13 -42.83
CA ASN A 525 -21.41 -43.40 -42.48
C ASN A 525 -19.94 -43.14 -42.12
N TYR A 526 -19.50 -43.72 -41.00
CA TYR A 526 -18.11 -43.61 -40.53
C TYR A 526 -17.37 -44.92 -40.76
N GLY A 527 -16.26 -44.87 -41.51
CA GLY A 527 -15.43 -46.04 -41.81
C GLY A 527 -16.18 -47.16 -42.54
N SER A 528 -15.59 -48.35 -42.56
CA SER A 528 -16.19 -49.58 -43.08
C SER A 528 -16.95 -50.33 -41.99
N ALA A 529 -17.74 -51.33 -42.38
CA ALA A 529 -18.43 -52.22 -41.44
C ALA A 529 -17.44 -52.85 -40.45
N VAL A 530 -17.76 -52.73 -39.15
CA VAL A 530 -16.93 -53.18 -38.03
C VAL A 530 -17.52 -54.44 -37.43
N THR A 531 -16.66 -55.36 -37.00
CA THR A 531 -17.06 -56.56 -36.26
C THR A 531 -17.78 -56.19 -34.96
N LEU A 532 -18.97 -56.76 -34.75
CA LEU A 532 -19.77 -56.55 -33.55
C LEU A 532 -19.14 -57.25 -32.33
N PHE A 533 -18.66 -58.47 -32.47
CA PHE A 533 -18.08 -59.25 -31.36
C PHE A 533 -16.57 -59.42 -31.51
N THR A 534 -15.78 -58.70 -30.72
CA THR A 534 -14.32 -58.87 -30.66
C THR A 534 -13.96 -59.89 -29.58
N ALA A 535 -12.97 -60.75 -29.88
CA ALA A 535 -12.64 -61.92 -29.06
C ALA A 535 -12.14 -61.53 -27.66
N ALA A 536 -13.03 -61.67 -26.68
CA ALA A 536 -12.79 -61.67 -25.25
C ALA A 536 -13.79 -62.65 -24.62
N SER A 537 -13.49 -63.24 -23.47
CA SER A 537 -14.47 -64.06 -22.72
C SER A 537 -14.93 -63.27 -21.50
N PRO A 538 -16.18 -62.74 -21.46
CA PRO A 538 -17.22 -62.73 -22.50
C PRO A 538 -16.92 -61.74 -23.65
N PHE A 539 -17.58 -61.92 -24.81
CA PHE A 539 -17.36 -61.07 -26.00
C PHE A 539 -17.73 -59.62 -25.71
N LYS A 540 -16.99 -58.69 -26.32
CA LYS A 540 -17.20 -57.24 -26.17
C LYS A 540 -17.31 -56.57 -27.53
N THR A 541 -17.89 -55.38 -27.55
CA THR A 541 -17.70 -54.42 -28.65
C THR A 541 -16.95 -53.23 -28.11
N THR A 542 -15.87 -52.83 -28.79
CA THR A 542 -15.25 -51.52 -28.58
C THR A 542 -15.31 -50.77 -29.89
N LEU A 543 -16.16 -49.76 -29.92
CA LEU A 543 -16.27 -48.83 -31.03
C LEU A 543 -15.47 -47.58 -30.69
N ASN A 544 -14.63 -47.15 -31.62
CA ASN A 544 -13.89 -45.89 -31.54
C ASN A 544 -14.18 -45.10 -32.82
N VAL A 545 -14.78 -43.94 -32.67
CA VAL A 545 -15.09 -43.03 -33.77
C VAL A 545 -14.28 -41.77 -33.59
N VAL A 546 -13.38 -41.51 -34.53
CA VAL A 546 -12.55 -40.30 -34.54
C VAL A 546 -13.11 -39.34 -35.59
N ASN A 547 -13.18 -38.06 -35.24
CA ASN A 547 -13.59 -37.01 -36.14
C ASN A 547 -12.56 -35.88 -36.15
N SER A 548 -12.49 -35.19 -37.29
CA SER A 548 -11.64 -34.02 -37.49
C SER A 548 -12.42 -32.72 -37.62
N ASN A 549 -13.71 -32.74 -38.01
CA ASN A 549 -14.51 -31.53 -38.24
C ASN A 549 -16.01 -31.77 -37.92
N TYR A 550 -16.39 -31.82 -36.64
CA TYR A 550 -17.81 -31.86 -36.26
C TYR A 550 -18.41 -30.45 -36.26
N ALA A 551 -19.59 -30.27 -36.87
CA ALA A 551 -20.37 -29.05 -36.69
C ALA A 551 -21.30 -29.22 -35.48
N THR A 552 -21.20 -28.31 -34.52
CA THR A 552 -21.98 -28.30 -33.26
C THR A 552 -23.43 -27.86 -33.50
N GLU A 553 -24.20 -28.62 -34.28
CA GLU A 553 -25.64 -28.40 -34.44
C GLU A 553 -26.47 -29.30 -33.50
N LYS A 554 -27.66 -28.82 -33.11
CA LYS A 554 -28.50 -29.50 -32.11
C LYS A 554 -28.96 -30.89 -32.59
N ASN A 555 -28.61 -31.90 -31.78
CA ASN A 555 -29.03 -33.31 -31.85
C ASN A 555 -28.13 -34.27 -32.66
N GLY A 556 -26.81 -34.25 -32.41
CA GLY A 556 -25.96 -35.37 -32.79
C GLY A 556 -26.41 -36.70 -32.18
N GLN A 557 -26.33 -37.76 -32.97
CA GLN A 557 -26.63 -39.14 -32.58
C GLN A 557 -25.63 -40.07 -33.25
N LEU A 558 -25.26 -41.14 -32.56
CA LEU A 558 -24.48 -42.24 -33.11
C LEU A 558 -25.44 -43.40 -33.42
N LYS A 559 -25.44 -43.88 -34.66
CA LYS A 559 -26.25 -45.02 -35.12
C LYS A 559 -25.36 -46.17 -35.51
N LEU A 560 -25.65 -47.34 -34.98
CA LEU A 560 -25.06 -48.60 -35.41
C LEU A 560 -26.13 -49.37 -36.20
N THR A 561 -25.87 -49.65 -37.46
CA THR A 561 -26.80 -50.40 -38.32
C THR A 561 -26.22 -51.79 -38.61
N LEU A 562 -26.94 -52.86 -38.28
CA LEU A 562 -26.47 -54.23 -38.57
C LEU A 562 -26.35 -54.46 -40.09
N THR A 563 -25.23 -54.99 -40.55
CA THR A 563 -25.06 -55.39 -41.96
C THR A 563 -25.62 -56.79 -42.21
N ASN A 564 -25.49 -57.68 -41.22
CA ASN A 564 -25.92 -59.08 -41.28
C ASN A 564 -26.96 -59.35 -40.19
N SER A 565 -28.00 -60.14 -40.50
CA SER A 565 -29.00 -60.59 -39.51
C SER A 565 -28.45 -61.72 -38.62
N PHE A 566 -29.04 -61.92 -37.45
CA PHE A 566 -28.75 -63.08 -36.58
C PHE A 566 -29.51 -64.36 -36.98
N LEU A 567 -30.10 -64.42 -38.18
CA LEU A 567 -30.78 -65.61 -38.71
C LEU A 567 -32.06 -66.05 -37.96
N HIS A 568 -32.65 -65.16 -37.15
CA HIS A 568 -33.93 -65.39 -36.46
C HIS A 568 -35.09 -65.74 -37.39
N SER A 569 -35.16 -65.10 -38.57
CA SER A 569 -36.20 -65.36 -39.58
C SER A 569 -36.11 -66.75 -40.20
N VAL A 570 -34.91 -67.35 -40.21
CA VAL A 570 -34.63 -68.62 -40.87
C VAL A 570 -34.74 -69.79 -39.88
N TYR A 571 -34.53 -69.53 -38.57
CA TYR A 571 -34.53 -70.56 -37.53
C TYR A 571 -35.77 -71.46 -37.49
N PRO A 572 -37.03 -70.94 -37.47
CA PRO A 572 -38.21 -71.82 -37.40
C PRO A 572 -38.28 -72.81 -38.57
N LYS A 573 -37.85 -72.37 -39.76
CA LYS A 573 -37.83 -73.18 -40.97
C LYS A 573 -36.76 -74.28 -40.89
N ILE A 574 -35.52 -73.94 -40.53
CA ILE A 574 -34.42 -74.90 -40.41
C ILE A 574 -34.69 -75.89 -39.26
N TYR A 575 -35.22 -75.40 -38.14
CA TYR A 575 -35.59 -76.23 -36.99
C TYR A 575 -36.67 -77.26 -37.34
N ALA A 576 -37.72 -76.84 -38.04
CA ALA A 576 -38.76 -77.75 -38.51
C ALA A 576 -38.23 -78.79 -39.52
N LEU A 577 -37.37 -78.39 -40.46
CA LEU A 577 -36.75 -79.30 -41.43
C LEU A 577 -35.80 -80.30 -40.75
N ALA A 578 -35.04 -79.87 -39.75
CA ALA A 578 -34.18 -80.74 -38.96
C ALA A 578 -34.98 -81.77 -38.17
N LEU A 579 -36.08 -81.38 -37.52
CA LEU A 579 -36.95 -82.31 -36.78
C LEU A 579 -37.78 -83.24 -37.68
N SER A 580 -38.04 -82.84 -38.92
CA SER A 580 -38.78 -83.66 -39.90
C SER A 580 -37.90 -84.70 -40.61
N THR A 581 -36.61 -84.77 -40.27
CA THR A 581 -35.67 -85.73 -40.84
C THR A 581 -35.51 -86.93 -39.90
N ASP A 582 -35.67 -88.14 -40.43
CA ASP A 582 -35.51 -89.40 -39.65
C ASP A 582 -34.03 -89.83 -39.46
N ASP A 583 -33.06 -88.92 -39.58
CA ASP A 583 -31.62 -89.22 -39.53
C ASP A 583 -30.95 -88.55 -38.32
N ASP A 584 -30.46 -89.39 -37.39
CA ASP A 584 -29.82 -88.96 -36.15
C ASP A 584 -28.53 -88.15 -36.36
N ASN A 585 -27.93 -88.17 -37.56
CA ASN A 585 -26.74 -87.38 -37.88
C ASN A 585 -27.04 -85.91 -38.22
N VAL A 586 -28.32 -85.54 -38.38
CA VAL A 586 -28.73 -84.15 -38.60
C VAL A 586 -28.72 -83.39 -37.27
N VAL A 587 -27.82 -82.42 -37.16
CA VAL A 587 -27.73 -81.57 -35.96
C VAL A 587 -28.94 -80.64 -35.89
N ILE A 588 -29.66 -80.68 -34.76
CA ILE A 588 -30.73 -79.73 -34.46
C ILE A 588 -30.12 -78.33 -34.33
N PRO A 589 -30.61 -77.32 -35.07
CA PRO A 589 -30.06 -75.97 -34.98
C PRO A 589 -30.29 -75.37 -33.58
N ASN A 590 -29.23 -74.81 -32.99
CA ASN A 590 -29.35 -74.03 -31.76
C ASN A 590 -30.20 -72.78 -32.01
N GLN A 591 -30.93 -72.31 -30.99
CA GLN A 591 -31.64 -71.04 -31.08
C GLN A 591 -30.65 -69.90 -31.41
N PRO A 592 -30.99 -69.00 -32.36
CA PRO A 592 -30.10 -67.89 -32.68
C PRO A 592 -29.85 -67.00 -31.47
N TYR A 593 -28.59 -66.61 -31.31
CA TYR A 593 -28.20 -65.65 -30.28
C TYR A 593 -28.89 -64.31 -30.55
N THR A 594 -29.52 -63.76 -29.52
CA THR A 594 -30.09 -62.41 -29.57
C THR A 594 -29.13 -61.47 -28.86
N PRO A 595 -28.63 -60.39 -29.50
CA PRO A 595 -27.64 -59.50 -28.93
C PRO A 595 -28.18 -58.79 -27.69
N LEU A 596 -27.87 -59.35 -26.52
CA LEU A 596 -28.24 -58.84 -25.20
C LEU A 596 -27.04 -58.14 -24.57
N ALA A 597 -27.09 -56.81 -24.50
CA ALA A 597 -26.07 -56.02 -23.83
C ALA A 597 -26.31 -56.05 -22.32
N GLU A 598 -25.29 -56.38 -21.54
CA GLU A 598 -25.32 -56.30 -20.07
C GLU A 598 -25.19 -54.85 -19.60
N ASN A 599 -24.22 -54.14 -20.16
CA ASN A 599 -24.01 -52.72 -19.94
C ASN A 599 -23.40 -52.08 -21.19
N LEU A 600 -23.50 -50.76 -21.24
CA LEU A 600 -22.86 -49.93 -22.25
C LEU A 600 -22.21 -48.76 -21.53
N VAL A 601 -20.96 -48.51 -21.86
CA VAL A 601 -20.18 -47.39 -21.35
C VAL A 601 -19.84 -46.47 -22.50
N PHE A 602 -20.15 -45.19 -22.33
CA PHE A 602 -19.82 -44.14 -23.28
C PHE A 602 -18.63 -43.34 -22.77
N SER A 603 -17.75 -42.93 -23.67
CA SER A 603 -16.61 -42.06 -23.35
C SER A 603 -16.34 -41.15 -24.54
N TYR A 604 -15.89 -39.94 -24.30
CA TYR A 604 -15.57 -39.03 -25.40
C TYR A 604 -14.44 -38.07 -25.03
N THR A 605 -13.76 -37.57 -26.05
CA THR A 605 -12.81 -36.46 -25.93
C THR A 605 -13.29 -35.27 -26.75
N ALA A 606 -13.02 -34.06 -26.29
CA ALA A 606 -13.33 -32.83 -27.01
C ALA A 606 -12.25 -31.78 -26.77
N SER A 607 -12.10 -30.87 -27.73
CA SER A 607 -11.14 -29.76 -27.66
C SER A 607 -11.77 -28.45 -28.11
N GLU A 608 -11.46 -27.38 -27.39
CA GLU A 608 -11.86 -26.01 -27.71
C GLU A 608 -10.64 -25.10 -27.61
N THR A 609 -10.43 -24.21 -28.58
CA THR A 609 -9.35 -23.23 -28.57
C THR A 609 -9.89 -21.82 -28.71
N THR A 610 -9.49 -20.96 -27.79
CA THR A 610 -9.83 -19.53 -27.73
C THR A 610 -8.59 -18.70 -28.03
N LYS A 611 -8.68 -17.72 -28.93
CA LYS A 611 -7.54 -16.89 -29.36
C LYS A 611 -7.60 -15.49 -28.76
N PHE A 612 -6.44 -14.91 -28.43
CA PHE A 612 -6.31 -13.56 -27.87
C PHE A 612 -5.43 -12.62 -28.71
N SER A 613 -4.66 -13.20 -29.66
CA SER A 613 -3.79 -12.48 -30.59
C SER A 613 -4.32 -12.52 -32.03
N LYS A 614 -3.99 -11.49 -32.82
CA LYS A 614 -4.32 -11.44 -34.26
C LYS A 614 -3.38 -12.33 -35.07
N THR A 615 -3.91 -13.01 -36.07
CA THR A 615 -3.12 -13.69 -37.08
C THR A 615 -3.55 -13.22 -38.47
N GLY A 616 -2.63 -12.65 -39.26
CA GLY A 616 -2.95 -12.16 -40.60
C GLY A 616 -3.86 -10.92 -40.61
N THR A 617 -4.96 -10.97 -41.36
CA THR A 617 -5.88 -9.82 -41.59
C THR A 617 -7.10 -9.80 -40.67
N GLU A 618 -7.19 -10.69 -39.68
CA GLU A 618 -8.33 -10.78 -38.75
C GLU A 618 -8.40 -9.57 -37.80
N THR A 619 -9.62 -9.10 -37.51
CA THR A 619 -9.86 -8.05 -36.51
C THR A 619 -10.06 -8.65 -35.12
N PHE A 620 -9.78 -7.90 -34.05
CA PHE A 620 -10.01 -8.38 -32.68
C PHE A 620 -11.49 -8.67 -32.39
N GLU A 621 -12.41 -7.94 -33.03
CA GLU A 621 -13.86 -8.15 -32.90
C GLU A 621 -14.32 -9.50 -33.46
N ALA A 622 -13.79 -9.88 -34.64
CA ALA A 622 -14.11 -11.17 -35.25
C ALA A 622 -13.62 -12.32 -34.37
N ILE A 623 -12.41 -12.21 -33.81
CA ILE A 623 -11.84 -13.19 -32.87
C ILE A 623 -12.70 -13.28 -31.61
N TYR A 624 -13.01 -12.14 -30.99
CA TYR A 624 -13.82 -12.09 -29.76
C TYR A 624 -15.20 -12.72 -29.95
N SER A 625 -15.84 -12.50 -31.10
CA SER A 625 -17.17 -13.03 -31.40
C SER A 625 -17.19 -14.53 -31.73
N GLN A 626 -16.05 -15.08 -32.17
CA GLN A 626 -15.87 -16.51 -32.45
C GLN A 626 -15.43 -17.30 -31.22
N ASN A 627 -14.81 -16.63 -30.25
CA ASN A 627 -14.36 -17.26 -29.01
C ASN A 627 -15.56 -17.73 -28.17
N GLU A 628 -15.59 -19.02 -27.87
CA GLU A 628 -16.60 -19.60 -26.98
C GLU A 628 -16.21 -19.47 -25.50
N ALA A 629 -14.91 -19.49 -25.18
CA ALA A 629 -14.41 -19.25 -23.84
C ALA A 629 -14.11 -17.76 -23.56
N LYS A 630 -14.27 -17.39 -22.30
CA LYS A 630 -13.91 -16.07 -21.75
C LYS A 630 -12.86 -16.21 -20.67
N LEU A 631 -11.90 -15.30 -20.66
CA LEU A 631 -10.90 -15.16 -19.60
C LEU A 631 -11.31 -14.03 -18.67
N PHE A 632 -11.17 -14.25 -17.37
CA PHE A 632 -11.38 -13.23 -16.34
C PHE A 632 -10.13 -13.10 -15.46
N HIS A 633 -9.72 -11.87 -15.17
CA HIS A 633 -8.74 -11.58 -14.14
C HIS A 633 -9.41 -11.46 -12.78
N ILE A 634 -8.77 -12.04 -11.77
CA ILE A 634 -9.18 -11.91 -10.36
C ILE A 634 -8.23 -10.90 -9.73
N HIS A 635 -8.77 -9.73 -9.41
CA HIS A 635 -8.08 -8.68 -8.68
C HIS A 635 -8.36 -8.82 -7.17
N PRO A 636 -7.55 -8.20 -6.30
CA PRO A 636 -7.77 -8.28 -4.85
C PRO A 636 -9.13 -7.73 -4.38
N PHE A 637 -9.77 -6.90 -5.20
CA PHE A 637 -10.99 -6.17 -4.83
C PHE A 637 -12.14 -6.34 -5.84
N GLY A 638 -11.98 -7.22 -6.85
CA GLY A 638 -12.94 -7.35 -7.93
C GLY A 638 -12.41 -8.21 -9.08
N TYR A 639 -13.04 -8.11 -10.24
CA TYR A 639 -12.79 -8.99 -11.38
C TYR A 639 -13.06 -8.26 -12.69
N THR A 640 -12.39 -8.68 -13.76
CA THR A 640 -12.57 -8.10 -15.10
C THR A 640 -12.51 -9.17 -16.17
N GLU A 641 -13.35 -9.06 -17.18
CA GLU A 641 -13.16 -9.86 -18.41
C GLU A 641 -11.92 -9.33 -19.14
N GLU A 642 -11.03 -10.23 -19.52
CA GLU A 642 -9.77 -9.91 -20.19
C GLU A 642 -9.84 -10.34 -21.65
N HIS A 643 -9.80 -9.37 -22.56
CA HIS A 643 -9.62 -9.63 -23.99
C HIS A 643 -9.11 -8.38 -24.73
N SER A 644 -8.23 -8.59 -25.71
CA SER A 644 -7.60 -7.51 -26.50
C SER A 644 -8.63 -6.61 -27.20
N TYR A 645 -9.77 -7.18 -27.63
CA TYR A 645 -10.90 -6.43 -28.20
C TYR A 645 -11.45 -5.37 -27.23
N LEU A 646 -11.76 -5.76 -25.98
CA LEU A 646 -12.38 -4.89 -24.98
C LEU A 646 -11.51 -3.65 -24.70
N LYS A 647 -10.19 -3.83 -24.71
CA LYS A 647 -9.21 -2.74 -24.57
C LYS A 647 -9.07 -1.92 -25.85
N SER A 648 -9.08 -2.56 -27.01
CA SER A 648 -8.91 -1.87 -28.31
C SER A 648 -10.06 -0.93 -28.69
N VAL A 649 -11.26 -1.11 -28.12
CA VAL A 649 -12.41 -0.22 -28.30
C VAL A 649 -12.25 1.09 -27.50
N LEU A 650 -11.31 1.13 -26.55
CA LEU A 650 -11.04 2.27 -25.69
C LEU A 650 -9.81 3.05 -26.20
N ASP A 651 -10.03 4.23 -26.77
CA ASP A 651 -8.97 5.08 -27.32
C ASP A 651 -7.89 5.49 -26.30
N TYR A 652 -8.20 5.39 -25.00
CA TYR A 652 -7.31 5.79 -23.90
C TYR A 652 -6.59 4.62 -23.23
N ALA A 653 -6.85 3.37 -23.64
CA ALA A 653 -6.13 2.22 -23.10
C ALA A 653 -4.73 2.16 -23.72
N GLU A 654 -3.69 2.34 -22.91
CA GLU A 654 -2.30 2.32 -23.39
C GLU A 654 -1.87 0.92 -23.86
N ASP A 655 -2.37 -0.12 -23.18
CA ASP A 655 -2.06 -1.51 -23.46
C ASP A 655 -3.29 -2.25 -23.98
N GLN A 656 -3.20 -2.74 -25.21
CA GLN A 656 -4.28 -3.47 -25.88
C GLN A 656 -4.07 -4.98 -25.86
N ASN A 657 -3.04 -5.47 -25.17
CA ASN A 657 -2.74 -6.89 -25.11
C ASN A 657 -3.53 -7.60 -24.01
N SER A 658 -3.68 -8.91 -24.17
CA SER A 658 -4.25 -9.79 -23.15
C SER A 658 -3.16 -10.51 -22.38
N TYR A 659 -3.33 -10.62 -21.06
CA TYR A 659 -2.42 -11.33 -20.16
C TYR A 659 -3.16 -12.42 -19.39
N LEU A 660 -2.44 -13.39 -18.83
CA LEU A 660 -3.07 -14.40 -17.97
C LEU A 660 -3.43 -13.84 -16.58
N PHE A 661 -2.53 -13.02 -16.00
CA PHE A 661 -2.71 -12.42 -14.68
C PHE A 661 -2.81 -10.90 -14.76
N PRO A 662 -3.48 -10.24 -13.80
CA PRO A 662 -3.50 -8.79 -13.71
C PRO A 662 -2.12 -8.23 -13.35
N THR A 663 -1.68 -7.17 -14.03
CA THR A 663 -0.34 -6.61 -13.82
C THR A 663 -0.31 -5.54 -12.74
N TYR A 664 0.59 -5.69 -11.76
CA TYR A 664 0.94 -4.68 -10.75
C TYR A 664 2.44 -4.35 -10.82
N CYS A 665 2.78 -3.09 -11.09
CA CYS A 665 4.17 -2.64 -11.20
C CYS A 665 4.84 -2.49 -9.81
N LYS A 666 6.18 -2.33 -9.78
CA LYS A 666 6.91 -1.97 -8.55
C LYS A 666 6.29 -0.73 -7.90
N GLY A 667 6.16 -0.77 -6.58
CA GLY A 667 5.66 0.33 -5.75
C GLY A 667 4.21 0.09 -5.34
N GLY A 668 3.43 1.16 -5.15
CA GLY A 668 2.06 1.01 -4.66
C GLY A 668 1.02 1.86 -5.37
N GLU A 669 -0.22 1.42 -5.23
CA GLU A 669 -1.41 1.96 -5.85
C GLU A 669 -2.43 2.27 -4.74
N LEU A 670 -2.88 3.52 -4.65
CA LEU A 670 -3.95 3.97 -3.76
C LEU A 670 -5.21 4.20 -4.60
N PHE A 671 -6.32 3.55 -4.23
CA PHE A 671 -7.63 3.68 -4.85
C PHE A 671 -8.57 4.48 -3.94
N ILE A 672 -9.17 5.53 -4.49
CA ILE A 672 -10.08 6.45 -3.81
C ILE A 672 -11.45 6.33 -4.48
N GLY A 673 -12.43 5.79 -3.76
CA GLY A 673 -13.80 5.61 -4.20
C GLY A 673 -14.66 6.82 -3.84
N LEU A 674 -15.18 7.48 -4.85
CA LEU A 674 -16.02 8.67 -4.73
C LEU A 674 -17.50 8.31 -4.98
N GLU A 675 -18.36 8.66 -4.03
CA GLU A 675 -19.82 8.52 -4.16
C GLU A 675 -20.47 9.83 -4.58
N ASN A 676 -21.69 9.77 -5.13
CA ASN A 676 -22.52 10.93 -5.48
C ASN A 676 -21.85 11.94 -6.43
N VAL A 677 -20.96 11.45 -7.30
CA VAL A 677 -20.22 12.23 -8.29
C VAL A 677 -20.66 11.85 -9.69
N GLN A 678 -20.72 12.82 -10.60
CA GLN A 678 -21.05 12.59 -12.01
C GLN A 678 -19.81 12.82 -12.89
N GLU A 679 -19.79 12.21 -14.08
CA GLU A 679 -18.81 12.50 -15.11
C GLU A 679 -18.80 14.00 -15.46
N LEU A 680 -17.66 14.50 -15.97
CA LEU A 680 -17.45 15.92 -16.32
C LEU A 680 -17.51 16.91 -15.14
N GLN A 681 -17.79 16.47 -13.91
CA GLN A 681 -17.74 17.33 -12.73
C GLN A 681 -16.31 17.61 -12.27
N GLN A 682 -16.12 18.78 -11.67
CA GLN A 682 -14.89 19.09 -10.95
C GLN A 682 -14.95 18.55 -9.53
N ILE A 683 -13.92 17.83 -9.12
CA ILE A 683 -13.76 17.35 -7.75
C ILE A 683 -12.59 18.06 -7.13
N THR A 684 -12.75 18.43 -5.86
CA THR A 684 -11.67 19.00 -5.05
C THR A 684 -11.45 18.11 -3.83
N LEU A 685 -10.24 17.57 -3.68
CA LEU A 685 -9.83 16.71 -2.59
C LEU A 685 -8.72 17.40 -1.78
N LEU A 686 -8.89 17.48 -0.46
CA LEU A 686 -7.84 17.87 0.48
C LEU A 686 -7.12 16.62 0.98
N PHE A 687 -5.81 16.58 0.77
CA PHE A 687 -4.92 15.60 1.38
C PHE A 687 -4.25 16.25 2.59
N GLN A 688 -4.63 15.80 3.79
CA GLN A 688 -3.92 16.17 5.00
C GLN A 688 -2.89 15.09 5.32
N VAL A 689 -1.61 15.46 5.35
CA VAL A 689 -0.51 14.57 5.67
C VAL A 689 0.19 15.00 6.96
N LEU A 690 0.87 14.05 7.59
CA LEU A 690 1.79 14.34 8.68
C LEU A 690 3.18 14.60 8.09
N GLU A 691 3.51 15.87 7.87
CA GLU A 691 4.78 16.28 7.27
C GLU A 691 5.98 15.84 8.10
N GLY A 692 7.01 15.28 7.45
CA GLY A 692 8.22 14.76 8.11
C GLY A 692 8.11 13.32 8.60
N SER A 693 7.02 12.62 8.28
CA SER A 693 6.84 11.18 8.57
C SER A 693 7.41 10.26 7.49
N GLU A 694 7.81 10.79 6.34
CA GLU A 694 8.48 10.03 5.29
C GLU A 694 9.89 9.60 5.70
N ASN A 695 10.43 8.61 4.99
CA ASN A 695 11.79 8.15 5.15
C ASN A 695 12.76 8.98 4.29
N PRO A 696 13.59 9.86 4.88
CA PRO A 696 14.55 10.69 4.16
C PRO A 696 15.76 9.91 3.64
N GLU A 697 16.00 8.68 4.10
CA GLU A 697 17.09 7.83 3.60
C GLU A 697 16.74 7.21 2.24
N THR A 698 15.45 7.10 1.94
CA THR A 698 14.99 6.62 0.65
C THR A 698 15.03 7.77 -0.38
N PRO A 699 15.67 7.58 -1.56
CA PRO A 699 15.75 8.62 -2.57
C PRO A 699 14.37 9.12 -3.02
N SER A 700 14.08 10.40 -2.76
CA SER A 700 12.84 11.06 -3.14
C SER A 700 12.66 11.22 -4.67
N PHE A 701 11.59 11.88 -5.09
CA PHE A 701 11.25 12.14 -6.49
C PHE A 701 12.26 13.08 -7.15
N THR A 702 12.80 12.69 -8.31
CA THR A 702 13.73 13.53 -9.10
C THR A 702 13.31 13.66 -10.55
N GLY A 703 13.61 14.81 -11.16
CA GLY A 703 13.32 15.08 -12.57
C GLY A 703 11.84 15.00 -12.91
N LYS A 704 11.45 14.04 -13.76
CA LYS A 704 10.07 13.82 -14.21
C LYS A 704 9.29 12.79 -13.36
N GLN A 705 9.91 12.22 -12.33
CA GLN A 705 9.26 11.25 -11.45
C GLN A 705 8.14 11.95 -10.66
N LYS A 706 6.93 11.39 -10.68
CA LYS A 706 5.75 11.92 -9.99
C LYS A 706 4.78 10.79 -9.65
N ILE A 707 3.82 11.08 -8.78
CA ILE A 707 2.65 10.21 -8.58
C ILE A 707 1.74 10.36 -9.80
N GLU A 708 1.41 9.24 -10.43
CA GLU A 708 0.53 9.18 -11.59
C GLU A 708 -0.92 9.03 -11.13
N TRP A 709 -1.81 9.86 -11.68
CA TRP A 709 -3.23 9.83 -11.36
C TRP A 709 -4.01 9.24 -12.54
N SER A 710 -4.98 8.40 -12.25
CA SER A 710 -5.84 7.78 -13.26
C SER A 710 -7.26 7.62 -12.73
N VAL A 711 -8.23 7.49 -13.63
CA VAL A 711 -9.63 7.24 -13.32
C VAL A 711 -10.09 5.95 -13.97
N LEU A 712 -10.99 5.22 -13.31
CA LEU A 712 -11.53 3.97 -13.83
C LEU A 712 -12.69 4.24 -14.80
N GLY A 713 -12.57 3.71 -16.01
CA GLY A 713 -13.57 3.79 -17.07
C GLY A 713 -13.71 2.47 -17.80
N ASN A 714 -14.89 1.85 -17.78
CA ASN A 714 -15.16 0.57 -18.44
C ASN A 714 -14.12 -0.52 -18.08
N ASN A 715 -13.82 -0.66 -16.78
CA ASN A 715 -12.81 -1.55 -16.20
C ASN A 715 -11.34 -1.28 -16.55
N GLU A 716 -11.05 -0.24 -17.33
CA GLU A 716 -9.69 0.18 -17.68
C GLU A 716 -9.30 1.53 -17.09
N TRP A 717 -8.00 1.70 -16.83
CA TRP A 717 -7.47 2.92 -16.23
C TRP A 717 -7.11 3.96 -17.29
N ARG A 718 -7.77 5.12 -17.26
CA ARG A 718 -7.40 6.30 -18.06
C ARG A 718 -6.49 7.20 -17.25
N ILE A 719 -5.28 7.46 -17.73
CA ILE A 719 -4.34 8.39 -17.09
C ILE A 719 -4.90 9.82 -17.17
N LEU A 720 -4.83 10.56 -16.06
CA LEU A 720 -5.22 11.96 -15.96
C LEU A 720 -4.03 12.84 -16.37
N ASN A 721 -4.22 13.58 -17.46
CA ASN A 721 -3.20 14.45 -18.01
C ASN A 721 -3.16 15.82 -17.32
N HIS A 722 -2.21 16.67 -17.72
CA HIS A 722 -2.10 18.04 -17.21
C HIS A 722 -3.36 18.90 -17.44
N SER A 723 -4.20 18.57 -18.44
CA SER A 723 -5.49 19.21 -18.67
C SER A 723 -6.55 18.84 -17.63
N ASP A 724 -6.46 17.62 -17.09
CA ASP A 724 -7.46 17.04 -16.20
C ASP A 724 -7.16 17.42 -14.73
N ILE A 725 -5.88 17.63 -14.40
CA ILE A 725 -5.45 18.10 -13.08
C ILE A 725 -5.38 19.63 -13.08
N LEU A 726 -6.41 20.27 -12.53
CA LEU A 726 -6.57 21.73 -12.52
C LEU A 726 -5.70 22.42 -11.47
N LEU A 727 -5.48 21.75 -10.32
CA LEU A 727 -4.65 22.26 -9.23
C LEU A 727 -4.03 21.08 -8.48
N ASN A 728 -2.72 21.16 -8.17
CA ASN A 728 -2.03 20.19 -7.33
C ASN A 728 -1.06 20.89 -6.37
N GLU A 729 -1.43 20.95 -5.10
CA GLU A 729 -0.60 21.55 -4.05
C GLU A 729 0.15 20.51 -3.20
N THR A 730 -0.05 19.21 -3.43
CA THR A 730 0.43 18.16 -2.49
C THR A 730 1.92 17.80 -2.66
N ASP A 731 2.58 18.27 -3.73
CA ASP A 731 3.97 17.96 -4.09
C ASP A 731 4.30 16.45 -3.96
N ASN A 732 3.54 15.59 -4.65
CA ASN A 732 3.63 14.14 -4.54
C ASN A 732 3.33 13.59 -3.12
N LEU A 733 2.35 14.18 -2.43
CA LEU A 733 1.97 13.82 -1.05
C LEU A 733 3.09 14.00 -0.01
N LEU A 734 4.02 14.93 -0.27
CA LEU A 734 5.07 15.35 0.68
C LEU A 734 4.63 16.52 1.58
N GLN A 735 3.56 17.21 1.21
CA GLN A 735 2.95 18.27 2.02
C GLN A 735 1.42 18.23 1.93
N SER A 736 0.77 18.86 2.91
CA SER A 736 -0.69 18.97 2.88
C SER A 736 -1.12 19.94 1.78
N GLY A 737 -2.23 19.65 1.11
CA GLY A 737 -2.66 20.47 -0.02
C GLY A 737 -3.94 20.01 -0.69
N ILE A 738 -4.50 20.90 -1.52
CA ILE A 738 -5.67 20.61 -2.33
C ILE A 738 -5.24 20.05 -3.70
N LEU A 739 -5.99 19.05 -4.14
CA LEU A 739 -5.90 18.43 -5.46
C LEU A 739 -7.26 18.58 -6.16
N LYS A 740 -7.29 19.32 -7.27
CA LYS A 740 -8.49 19.59 -8.04
C LYS A 740 -8.43 18.88 -9.40
N PHE A 741 -9.44 18.08 -9.69
CA PHE A 741 -9.55 17.31 -10.92
C PHE A 741 -10.80 17.74 -11.70
N SER A 742 -10.71 17.69 -13.03
CA SER A 742 -11.87 17.61 -13.90
C SER A 742 -12.07 16.15 -14.28
N LEU A 743 -13.20 15.55 -13.91
CA LEU A 743 -13.48 14.18 -14.33
C LEU A 743 -13.71 14.14 -15.84
N PRO A 744 -13.14 13.15 -16.53
CA PRO A 744 -13.41 12.97 -17.95
C PRO A 744 -14.74 12.23 -18.16
N LYS A 745 -15.26 12.24 -19.40
CA LYS A 745 -16.54 11.58 -19.76
C LYS A 745 -16.47 10.06 -19.66
N GLU A 746 -15.26 9.50 -19.67
CA GLU A 746 -15.03 8.06 -19.62
C GLU A 746 -15.13 7.50 -18.18
N ALA A 747 -15.24 8.35 -17.16
CA ALA A 747 -15.35 7.95 -15.76
C ALA A 747 -16.72 7.30 -15.49
N THR A 748 -16.72 6.00 -15.16
CA THR A 748 -17.95 5.21 -14.99
C THR A 748 -18.11 4.69 -13.56
N GLN A 749 -19.34 4.39 -13.15
CA GLN A 749 -19.66 3.86 -11.81
C GLN A 749 -19.91 2.35 -11.78
N ASN A 750 -20.19 1.74 -12.94
CA ASN A 750 -20.56 0.33 -13.07
C ASN A 750 -19.35 -0.54 -13.45
N ASN A 751 -18.25 -0.38 -12.71
CA ASN A 751 -17.05 -1.19 -12.91
C ASN A 751 -17.10 -2.44 -12.02
N THR A 752 -16.50 -3.52 -12.50
CA THR A 752 -16.37 -4.80 -11.78
C THR A 752 -14.98 -5.01 -11.21
N ARG A 753 -13.96 -4.30 -11.74
CA ARG A 753 -12.57 -4.33 -11.24
C ARG A 753 -12.46 -3.93 -9.76
N LEU A 754 -13.33 -3.01 -9.35
CA LEU A 754 -13.50 -2.49 -8.00
C LEU A 754 -15.00 -2.45 -7.69
N PRO A 755 -15.41 -2.29 -6.42
CA PRO A 755 -16.83 -2.23 -6.06
C PRO A 755 -17.63 -1.20 -6.88
N LYS A 756 -18.85 -1.58 -7.29
CA LYS A 756 -19.80 -0.77 -8.07
C LYS A 756 -20.30 0.44 -7.25
N ASN A 757 -20.91 1.42 -7.94
CA ASN A 757 -21.50 2.65 -7.39
C ASN A 757 -20.51 3.76 -6.98
N TYR A 758 -19.23 3.59 -7.31
CA TYR A 758 -18.18 4.58 -7.06
C TYR A 758 -17.51 4.99 -8.37
N ILE A 759 -17.12 6.26 -8.49
CA ILE A 759 -16.06 6.63 -9.43
C ILE A 759 -14.73 6.45 -8.70
N TRP A 760 -13.85 5.64 -9.28
CA TRP A 760 -12.56 5.31 -8.69
C TRP A 760 -11.44 6.16 -9.28
N LEU A 761 -10.71 6.85 -8.42
CA LEU A 761 -9.42 7.45 -8.73
C LEU A 761 -8.30 6.54 -8.24
N LYS A 762 -7.25 6.37 -9.04
CA LYS A 762 -6.04 5.65 -8.66
C LYS A 762 -4.83 6.57 -8.70
N ALA A 763 -4.13 6.67 -7.58
CA ALA A 763 -2.79 7.23 -7.49
C ALA A 763 -1.77 6.08 -7.53
N LYS A 764 -0.77 6.16 -8.41
CA LYS A 764 0.26 5.15 -8.59
C LYS A 764 1.64 5.73 -8.32
N MET A 765 2.45 5.01 -7.55
CA MET A 765 3.81 5.36 -7.19
C MET A 765 4.77 4.20 -7.47
N HIS A 766 5.92 4.49 -8.06
CA HIS A 766 6.93 3.50 -8.44
C HIS A 766 8.11 3.34 -7.46
N LYS A 767 8.06 4.05 -6.34
CA LYS A 767 9.07 4.05 -5.28
C LYS A 767 8.62 3.23 -4.08
N LYS A 768 9.50 3.10 -3.08
CA LYS A 768 9.14 2.47 -1.80
C LYS A 768 8.03 3.26 -1.11
N PHE A 769 7.22 2.55 -0.33
CA PHE A 769 6.04 3.11 0.33
C PHE A 769 6.31 4.29 1.26
N ASP A 770 7.49 4.32 1.87
CA ASP A 770 7.90 5.28 2.90
C ASP A 770 8.46 6.59 2.33
N VAL A 771 8.53 6.76 1.01
CA VAL A 771 9.03 7.99 0.38
C VAL A 771 8.08 9.19 0.52
N VAL A 772 6.79 8.93 0.73
CA VAL A 772 5.75 9.96 0.89
C VAL A 772 5.38 10.14 2.36
N CYS A 773 4.65 11.17 2.73
CA CYS A 773 4.19 11.31 4.13
C CYS A 773 3.01 10.36 4.44
N LYS A 774 2.84 10.01 5.71
CA LYS A 774 1.62 9.36 6.21
C LYS A 774 0.41 10.29 6.08
N ILE A 775 -0.73 9.75 5.67
CA ILE A 775 -1.99 10.49 5.55
C ILE A 775 -2.72 10.51 6.89
N THR A 776 -3.21 11.69 7.28
CA THR A 776 -4.12 11.87 8.42
C THR A 776 -5.59 11.81 7.96
N GLY A 777 -5.91 12.39 6.80
CA GLY A 777 -7.25 12.32 6.23
C GLY A 777 -7.32 12.81 4.79
N ILE A 778 -8.27 12.25 4.03
CA ILE A 778 -8.60 12.68 2.66
C ILE A 778 -10.05 13.14 2.70
N HIS A 779 -10.28 14.41 2.35
CA HIS A 779 -11.60 15.03 2.43
C HIS A 779 -12.02 15.58 1.07
N SER A 780 -13.29 15.46 0.71
CA SER A 780 -13.85 16.09 -0.48
C SER A 780 -14.41 17.48 -0.17
N GLN A 781 -14.70 18.27 -1.22
CA GLN A 781 -15.33 19.59 -1.11
C GLN A 781 -14.53 20.59 -0.28
N ALA A 782 -13.21 20.59 -0.42
CA ALA A 782 -12.35 21.50 0.32
C ALA A 782 -12.09 22.80 -0.46
N VAL A 783 -12.02 23.94 0.24
CA VAL A 783 -11.52 25.21 -0.29
C VAL A 783 -10.47 25.79 0.67
N LEU A 784 -9.48 26.46 0.10
CA LEU A 784 -8.55 27.30 0.86
C LEU A 784 -9.20 28.66 1.13
N SER A 785 -9.14 29.12 2.37
CA SER A 785 -9.61 30.45 2.76
C SER A 785 -8.56 31.20 3.56
N THR A 786 -8.44 32.51 3.30
CA THR A 786 -7.45 33.39 3.93
C THR A 786 -8.14 34.40 4.86
N PHE A 787 -7.52 34.71 5.99
CA PHE A 787 -7.98 35.76 6.89
C PHE A 787 -7.90 37.15 6.25
N GLN A 788 -8.94 37.95 6.46
CA GLN A 788 -8.95 39.36 6.07
C GLN A 788 -8.90 40.25 7.30
N ASP A 789 -7.84 41.04 7.41
CA ASP A 789 -7.71 42.05 8.45
C ASP A 789 -8.63 43.26 8.16
N ASN A 790 -9.54 43.52 9.10
CA ASN A 790 -10.45 44.67 9.11
C ASN A 790 -10.15 45.57 10.34
N ALA A 791 -8.86 45.84 10.57
CA ALA A 791 -8.34 46.47 11.78
C ALA A 791 -8.66 45.65 13.05
N ASN A 792 -8.47 44.34 12.95
CA ASN A 792 -8.68 43.38 14.03
C ASN A 792 -7.46 43.30 14.96
N ASP A 793 -7.65 42.70 16.13
CA ASP A 793 -6.52 42.29 16.97
C ASP A 793 -5.78 41.10 16.33
N LEU A 794 -4.50 41.33 15.99
CA LEU A 794 -3.64 40.38 15.28
C LEU A 794 -2.90 39.42 16.22
N ALA A 795 -3.23 39.40 17.52
CA ALA A 795 -2.56 38.54 18.49
C ALA A 795 -2.72 37.05 18.17
N HIS A 796 -3.85 36.65 17.56
CA HIS A 796 -4.10 35.25 17.17
C HIS A 796 -3.11 34.74 16.12
N LEU A 797 -2.51 35.62 15.30
CA LEU A 797 -1.47 35.25 14.34
C LEU A 797 -0.16 34.81 15.01
N LYS A 798 -0.07 34.78 16.33
CA LYS A 798 1.02 34.14 17.07
C LYS A 798 0.84 32.63 17.24
N THR A 799 -0.41 32.17 17.35
CA THR A 799 -0.75 30.76 17.66
C THR A 799 -1.60 30.09 16.59
N GLY A 800 -2.10 30.85 15.62
CA GLY A 800 -3.08 30.39 14.64
C GLY A 800 -4.48 30.24 15.23
N LEU A 801 -5.44 29.96 14.34
CA LEU A 801 -6.83 29.63 14.64
C LEU A 801 -6.95 28.14 14.94
N PRO A 802 -7.48 27.74 16.11
CA PRO A 802 -7.68 26.33 16.43
C PRO A 802 -8.63 25.61 15.45
N ALA A 803 -8.43 24.31 15.27
CA ALA A 803 -9.36 23.45 14.54
C ALA A 803 -10.79 23.56 15.09
N GLY A 804 -11.79 23.47 14.21
CA GLY A 804 -13.21 23.51 14.54
C GLY A 804 -13.79 24.89 14.83
N THR A 805 -12.99 25.97 14.71
CA THR A 805 -13.46 27.32 15.04
C THR A 805 -14.47 27.84 14.01
N ILE A 806 -14.17 27.69 12.71
CA ILE A 806 -15.09 28.09 11.63
C ILE A 806 -16.15 27.02 11.43
N SER A 807 -17.41 27.39 11.68
CA SER A 807 -18.58 26.49 11.61
C SER A 807 -19.73 27.02 10.74
N LYS A 808 -19.67 28.28 10.30
CA LYS A 808 -20.75 28.94 9.53
C LYS A 808 -20.22 30.02 8.60
N LEU A 809 -20.99 30.31 7.55
CA LEU A 809 -20.76 31.42 6.63
C LEU A 809 -21.24 32.74 7.22
N LEU A 810 -20.65 33.86 6.81
CA LEU A 810 -21.13 35.20 7.14
C LEU A 810 -22.48 35.48 6.47
N GLN A 811 -22.60 35.12 5.19
CA GLN A 811 -23.87 35.12 4.47
C GLN A 811 -24.33 33.68 4.29
N ARG A 812 -25.52 33.38 4.82
CA ARG A 812 -26.09 32.04 4.76
C ARG A 812 -26.44 31.68 3.31
N LEU A 813 -25.92 30.56 2.84
CA LEU A 813 -26.37 29.88 1.62
C LEU A 813 -27.31 28.75 2.03
N SER A 814 -28.55 28.75 1.52
CA SER A 814 -29.59 27.77 1.94
C SER A 814 -29.25 26.33 1.56
N ASN A 815 -28.43 26.14 0.53
CA ASN A 815 -28.04 24.85 -0.01
C ASN A 815 -26.85 24.22 0.73
N VAL A 816 -26.14 24.99 1.56
CA VAL A 816 -25.04 24.48 2.40
C VAL A 816 -25.60 24.04 3.75
N LYS A 817 -25.37 22.78 4.12
CA LYS A 817 -25.78 22.22 5.42
C LYS A 817 -24.82 22.67 6.52
N SER A 818 -23.52 22.53 6.27
CA SER A 818 -22.47 22.91 7.23
C SER A 818 -21.16 23.19 6.53
N VAL A 819 -20.34 24.02 7.19
CA VAL A 819 -18.93 24.26 6.86
C VAL A 819 -18.10 23.86 8.07
N THR A 820 -17.02 23.12 7.86
CA THR A 820 -16.15 22.66 8.94
C THR A 820 -14.69 22.96 8.63
N GLN A 821 -13.97 23.37 9.66
CA GLN A 821 -12.53 23.54 9.65
C GLN A 821 -11.90 22.36 10.42
N PRO A 822 -11.50 21.25 9.77
CA PRO A 822 -11.00 20.07 10.48
C PRO A 822 -9.63 20.28 11.15
N TYR A 823 -8.82 21.21 10.65
CA TYR A 823 -7.43 21.42 11.08
C TYR A 823 -7.17 22.88 11.45
N SER A 824 -6.17 23.13 12.29
CA SER A 824 -5.77 24.49 12.68
C SER A 824 -5.28 25.31 11.49
N SER A 825 -5.29 26.64 11.62
CA SER A 825 -4.74 27.50 10.57
C SER A 825 -3.22 27.38 10.46
N PHE A 826 -2.70 27.74 9.30
CA PHE A 826 -1.30 27.63 8.94
C PHE A 826 -0.81 28.88 8.19
N ASP A 827 0.49 28.93 7.90
CA ASP A 827 1.18 30.05 7.22
C ASP A 827 1.04 31.44 7.87
N TYR A 828 0.66 31.49 9.15
CA TYR A 828 0.49 32.72 9.89
C TYR A 828 1.83 33.34 10.34
N LYS A 829 1.95 34.66 10.24
CA LYS A 829 3.07 35.42 10.82
C LYS A 829 2.53 36.69 11.48
N PRO A 830 2.81 36.93 12.78
CA PRO A 830 2.40 38.16 13.44
C PRO A 830 3.16 39.36 12.85
N GLU A 831 2.66 40.57 13.10
CA GLU A 831 3.39 41.79 12.79
C GLU A 831 4.76 41.78 13.47
N GLU A 832 5.78 42.27 12.77
CA GLU A 832 7.15 42.27 13.25
C GLU A 832 7.31 43.08 14.56
N SER A 833 7.78 42.40 15.60
CA SER A 833 8.13 43.04 16.87
C SER A 833 9.30 44.02 16.69
N ASN A 834 9.49 44.96 17.61
CA ASN A 834 10.64 45.88 17.53
C ASN A 834 11.98 45.12 17.57
N GLU A 835 12.06 44.05 18.37
CA GLU A 835 13.25 43.22 18.50
C GLU A 835 13.54 42.46 17.20
N ASP A 836 12.52 41.87 16.59
CA ASP A 836 12.63 41.18 15.31
C ASP A 836 13.03 42.13 14.18
N TYR A 837 12.49 43.35 14.19
CA TYR A 837 12.81 44.41 13.25
C TYR A 837 14.30 44.79 13.29
N TYR A 838 14.83 45.08 14.48
CA TYR A 838 16.26 45.43 14.61
C TYR A 838 17.16 44.25 14.22
N LYS A 839 16.79 43.02 14.62
CA LYS A 839 17.48 41.79 14.24
C LYS A 839 17.52 41.62 12.71
N ARG A 840 16.36 41.65 12.05
CA ARG A 840 16.26 41.46 10.60
C ARG A 840 17.08 42.49 9.84
N ILE A 841 17.04 43.76 10.23
CA ILE A 841 17.80 44.81 9.54
C ILE A 841 19.30 44.64 9.75
N SER A 842 19.73 44.35 10.98
CA SER A 842 21.13 44.08 11.28
C SER A 842 21.66 42.91 10.45
N GLU A 843 20.93 41.81 10.41
CA GLU A 843 21.26 40.65 9.57
C GLU A 843 21.31 41.04 8.09
N ARG A 844 20.26 41.72 7.60
CA ARG A 844 20.12 42.16 6.21
C ARG A 844 21.29 43.04 5.76
N LEU A 845 21.76 43.95 6.60
CA LEU A 845 22.87 44.84 6.29
C LEU A 845 24.20 44.09 6.19
N ARG A 846 24.34 42.99 6.95
CA ARG A 846 25.52 42.12 6.91
C ARG A 846 25.54 41.24 5.67
N HIS A 847 24.52 40.41 5.47
CA HIS A 847 24.50 39.42 4.38
C HIS A 847 24.03 40.00 3.04
N LYS A 848 23.42 41.20 3.02
CA LYS A 848 22.96 41.91 1.79
C LYS A 848 22.12 41.06 0.83
N ASN A 849 21.34 40.12 1.35
CA ASN A 849 20.56 39.14 0.57
C ASN A 849 21.36 38.21 -0.35
N ARG A 850 22.58 37.85 0.02
CA ARG A 850 23.40 36.90 -0.72
C ARG A 850 23.94 35.84 0.23
N ALA A 851 23.89 34.59 -0.20
CA ALA A 851 24.43 33.47 0.58
C ALA A 851 25.90 33.28 0.20
N VAL A 852 26.83 33.85 0.98
CA VAL A 852 28.27 33.83 0.68
C VAL A 852 29.04 33.09 1.78
N THR A 853 28.91 33.53 3.03
CA THR A 853 29.56 32.92 4.19
C THR A 853 28.62 31.93 4.88
N MET A 854 29.17 30.97 5.66
CA MET A 854 28.35 29.98 6.40
C MET A 854 27.27 30.64 7.26
N TRP A 855 27.61 31.75 7.90
CA TRP A 855 26.69 32.55 8.71
C TRP A 855 25.52 33.10 7.87
N ASP A 856 25.79 33.55 6.64
CA ASP A 856 24.75 34.07 5.74
C ASP A 856 23.75 32.97 5.37
N TYR A 857 24.23 31.76 5.04
CA TYR A 857 23.35 30.62 4.75
C TYR A 857 22.44 30.29 5.93
N GLU A 858 23.03 30.16 7.13
CA GLU A 858 22.27 29.80 8.33
C GLU A 858 21.22 30.85 8.69
N HIS A 859 21.58 32.13 8.71
CA HIS A 859 20.67 33.21 9.10
C HIS A 859 19.60 33.52 8.04
N ILE A 860 19.93 33.45 6.74
CA ILE A 860 18.93 33.63 5.67
C ILE A 860 17.85 32.54 5.75
N VAL A 861 18.27 31.28 5.95
CA VAL A 861 17.33 30.16 6.08
C VAL A 861 16.46 30.33 7.33
N LEU A 862 17.07 30.57 8.51
CA LEU A 862 16.32 30.76 9.76
C LEU A 862 15.38 31.98 9.72
N GLN A 863 15.74 33.03 8.98
CA GLN A 863 14.88 34.19 8.79
C GLN A 863 13.65 33.87 7.93
N LYS A 864 13.83 33.14 6.83
CA LYS A 864 12.74 32.85 5.90
C LYS A 864 11.78 31.79 6.44
N PHE A 865 12.32 30.76 7.08
CA PHE A 865 11.63 29.55 7.53
C PHE A 865 11.61 29.47 9.07
N PRO A 866 10.66 30.16 9.75
CA PRO A 866 10.54 30.13 11.21
C PRO A 866 10.23 28.74 11.78
N GLU A 867 9.73 27.82 10.94
CA GLU A 867 9.52 26.41 11.28
C GLU A 867 10.82 25.64 11.55
N LEU A 868 11.97 26.18 11.14
CA LEU A 868 13.28 25.62 11.43
C LEU A 868 13.81 26.22 12.72
N TYR A 869 14.18 25.34 13.64
CA TYR A 869 14.82 25.73 14.89
C TYR A 869 16.29 26.05 14.70
N LYS A 870 16.98 25.24 13.88
CA LYS A 870 18.43 25.27 13.77
C LYS A 870 18.91 24.87 12.39
N VAL A 871 19.96 25.53 11.92
CA VAL A 871 20.60 25.26 10.63
C VAL A 871 22.10 25.23 10.84
N LYS A 872 22.75 24.20 10.29
CA LYS A 872 24.19 24.06 10.26
C LYS A 872 24.67 24.02 8.81
N CYS A 873 25.52 24.97 8.43
CA CYS A 873 26.13 25.01 7.12
C CYS A 873 27.47 24.28 7.12
N LEU A 874 27.62 23.30 6.23
CA LEU A 874 28.86 22.59 5.95
C LEU A 874 29.41 23.06 4.60
N ASN A 875 30.51 23.79 4.61
CA ASN A 875 31.19 24.22 3.39
C ASN A 875 31.95 23.05 2.73
N HIS A 876 32.12 23.13 1.41
CA HIS A 876 32.86 22.14 0.61
C HIS A 876 32.43 20.69 0.89
N THR A 877 31.13 20.45 1.04
CA THR A 877 30.59 19.15 1.45
C THR A 877 29.46 18.72 0.51
N CYS A 878 29.51 17.46 0.07
CA CYS A 878 28.40 16.72 -0.56
C CYS A 878 28.03 15.52 0.32
N ASP A 879 26.94 14.82 0.00
CA ASP A 879 26.60 13.56 0.68
C ASP A 879 27.71 12.50 0.62
N CYS A 880 28.48 12.54 -0.46
CA CYS A 880 29.57 11.64 -0.79
C CYS A 880 30.91 11.93 -0.08
N SER A 881 31.17 13.17 0.31
CA SER A 881 32.50 13.63 0.73
C SER A 881 32.44 14.98 1.45
N TYR A 882 33.27 15.11 2.49
CA TYR A 882 33.50 16.36 3.24
C TYR A 882 34.62 17.23 2.64
N GLN A 883 35.12 16.86 1.46
CA GLN A 883 36.11 17.61 0.68
C GLN A 883 35.63 17.68 -0.77
N SER A 884 34.60 18.48 -0.99
CA SER A 884 33.92 18.66 -2.27
C SER A 884 33.79 20.16 -2.60
N PRO A 885 34.83 20.78 -3.18
CA PRO A 885 34.80 22.18 -3.57
C PRO A 885 33.62 22.49 -4.52
N GLY A 886 33.02 23.68 -4.38
CA GLY A 886 31.82 24.05 -5.13
C GLY A 886 30.49 23.49 -4.57
N ASN A 887 30.53 22.62 -3.56
CA ASN A 887 29.33 22.09 -2.92
C ASN A 887 29.17 22.62 -1.49
N VAL A 888 27.93 22.93 -1.11
CA VAL A 888 27.57 23.37 0.25
C VAL A 888 26.40 22.51 0.73
N THR A 889 26.50 21.95 1.93
CA THR A 889 25.45 21.13 2.54
C THR A 889 24.86 21.85 3.75
N LEU A 890 23.55 22.04 3.77
CA LEU A 890 22.80 22.61 4.89
C LEU A 890 22.09 21.48 5.64
N VAL A 891 22.40 21.33 6.92
CA VAL A 891 21.71 20.41 7.83
C VAL A 891 20.67 21.20 8.61
N VAL A 892 19.39 20.85 8.49
CA VAL A 892 18.28 21.60 9.09
C VAL A 892 17.53 20.77 10.14
N ILE A 893 17.10 21.43 11.22
CA ILE A 893 16.34 20.81 12.32
C ILE A 893 15.04 21.59 12.54
N PRO A 894 13.87 20.93 12.62
CA PRO A 894 12.60 21.60 12.84
C PRO A 894 12.45 22.11 14.28
N ASP A 895 11.52 23.04 14.49
CA ASP A 895 11.05 23.42 15.83
C ASP A 895 10.18 22.32 16.46
N THR A 896 10.63 21.79 17.61
CA THR A 896 9.99 20.72 18.38
C THR A 896 9.07 21.23 19.50
N VAL A 897 9.07 22.53 19.80
CA VAL A 897 8.35 23.08 20.97
C VAL A 897 6.85 23.21 20.70
N ASN A 898 6.52 23.74 19.52
CA ASN A 898 5.17 24.19 19.16
C ASN A 898 4.59 23.51 17.90
N LYS A 899 5.28 22.49 17.36
CA LYS A 899 4.83 21.76 16.16
C LYS A 899 4.82 20.26 16.41
N ASN A 900 3.90 19.56 15.75
CA ASN A 900 3.84 18.11 15.76
C ASN A 900 5.00 17.57 14.92
N VAL A 901 6.04 17.07 15.58
CA VAL A 901 7.14 16.36 14.93
C VAL A 901 6.88 14.86 15.05
N PHE A 902 7.07 14.12 13.95
CA PHE A 902 6.75 12.70 13.87
C PHE A 902 7.50 11.85 14.90
N ASP A 903 8.82 12.01 14.98
CA ASP A 903 9.65 11.42 16.03
C ASP A 903 10.34 12.53 16.82
N ILE A 904 9.96 12.66 18.09
CA ILE A 904 10.50 13.68 18.99
C ILE A 904 12.00 13.43 19.30
N PHE A 905 12.44 12.17 19.30
CA PHE A 905 13.86 11.83 19.49
C PHE A 905 14.69 12.18 18.26
N GLN A 906 14.10 11.96 17.08
CA GLN A 906 14.73 12.17 15.78
C GLN A 906 13.95 13.18 14.94
N PRO A 907 13.94 14.47 15.33
CA PRO A 907 13.12 15.46 14.66
C PRO A 907 13.59 15.73 13.23
N ARG A 908 12.71 15.51 12.26
CA ARG A 908 13.00 15.66 10.82
C ARG A 908 12.04 16.65 10.19
N VAL A 909 12.53 17.40 9.20
CA VAL A 909 11.68 18.23 8.34
C VAL A 909 11.23 17.43 7.13
N SER A 910 10.09 17.84 6.55
CA SER A 910 9.61 17.24 5.31
C SER A 910 10.53 17.53 4.12
N THR A 911 10.58 16.60 3.18
CA THR A 911 11.33 16.71 1.93
C THR A 911 10.81 17.87 1.08
N ALA A 912 9.51 18.16 1.13
CA ALA A 912 8.93 19.39 0.55
C ALA A 912 9.57 20.65 1.15
N THR A 913 9.78 20.69 2.47
CA THR A 913 10.45 21.81 3.14
C THR A 913 11.93 21.89 2.73
N LEU A 914 12.64 20.76 2.66
CA LEU A 914 14.02 20.71 2.15
C LEU A 914 14.12 21.29 0.73
N ASN A 915 13.19 20.91 -0.15
CA ASN A 915 13.11 21.42 -1.53
C ASN A 915 12.82 22.93 -1.57
N LYS A 916 11.93 23.44 -0.71
CA LYS A 916 11.65 24.88 -0.57
C LYS A 916 12.89 25.65 -0.11
N VAL A 917 13.61 25.15 0.90
CA VAL A 917 14.85 25.76 1.42
C VAL A 917 15.92 25.79 0.33
N LYS A 918 16.12 24.65 -0.36
CA LYS A 918 17.08 24.55 -1.46
C LYS A 918 16.77 25.55 -2.57
N LYS A 919 15.53 25.57 -3.07
CA LYS A 919 15.08 26.51 -4.12
C LYS A 919 15.25 27.97 -3.69
N HIS A 920 15.03 28.29 -2.43
CA HIS A 920 15.22 29.64 -1.91
C HIS A 920 16.69 30.06 -1.89
N ILE A 921 17.58 29.18 -1.42
CA ILE A 921 19.01 29.47 -1.33
C ILE A 921 19.67 29.49 -2.71
N ASP A 922 19.30 28.58 -3.62
CA ASP A 922 19.85 28.54 -4.98
C ASP A 922 19.61 29.84 -5.76
N GLN A 923 18.53 30.59 -5.45
CA GLN A 923 18.27 31.92 -6.02
C GLN A 923 19.20 33.03 -5.48
N LEU A 924 19.82 32.80 -4.32
CA LEU A 924 20.67 33.77 -3.62
C LEU A 924 22.16 33.42 -3.69
N ASN A 925 22.46 32.22 -4.19
CA ASN A 925 23.80 31.66 -4.30
C ASN A 925 24.50 32.07 -5.61
N SER A 926 25.80 31.83 -5.68
CA SER A 926 26.57 31.95 -6.92
C SER A 926 26.27 30.79 -7.87
N MET A 927 26.32 31.02 -9.19
CA MET A 927 26.12 30.00 -10.22
C MET A 927 27.15 28.85 -10.17
N HIS A 928 28.27 29.05 -9.46
CA HIS A 928 29.33 28.06 -9.32
C HIS A 928 29.16 27.14 -8.10
N VAL A 929 28.10 27.33 -7.30
CA VAL A 929 27.87 26.57 -6.07
C VAL A 929 26.62 25.71 -6.19
N THR A 930 26.73 24.44 -5.84
CA THR A 930 25.59 23.53 -5.74
C THR A 930 25.23 23.34 -4.26
N THR A 931 23.98 23.65 -3.91
CA THR A 931 23.49 23.52 -2.54
C THR A 931 22.78 22.16 -2.34
N TYR A 932 23.08 21.50 -1.24
CA TYR A 932 22.37 20.32 -0.74
C TYR A 932 21.70 20.70 0.58
N VAL A 933 20.47 20.27 0.81
CA VAL A 933 19.74 20.50 2.07
C VAL A 933 19.26 19.16 2.56
N ILE A 934 19.70 18.77 3.75
CA ILE A 934 19.48 17.43 4.30
C ILE A 934 18.95 17.50 5.73
N ASN A 935 18.26 16.45 6.15
CA ASN A 935 18.03 16.17 7.56
C ASN A 935 19.34 15.69 8.22
N PRO A 936 19.52 15.89 9.53
CA PRO A 936 20.63 15.29 10.27
C PRO A 936 20.50 13.76 10.29
N HIS A 937 21.64 13.08 10.35
CA HIS A 937 21.69 11.65 10.55
C HIS A 937 21.65 11.35 12.05
N TYR A 938 20.68 10.57 12.52
CA TYR A 938 20.55 10.28 13.95
C TYR A 938 21.16 8.91 14.26
N GLU A 939 22.09 8.85 15.22
CA GLU A 939 22.77 7.62 15.66
C GLU A 939 22.26 7.26 17.06
N GLU A 940 21.71 6.07 17.23
CA GLU A 940 21.04 5.66 18.47
C GLU A 940 22.04 5.11 19.49
N VAL A 941 21.96 5.61 20.73
CA VAL A 941 22.78 5.16 21.86
C VAL A 941 21.90 4.38 22.84
N THR A 942 22.14 3.07 22.90
CA THR A 942 21.56 2.19 23.91
C THR A 942 22.49 2.11 25.11
N VAL A 943 21.91 2.07 26.31
CA VAL A 943 22.64 1.90 27.57
C VAL A 943 22.26 0.55 28.11
N ASP A 944 23.26 -0.24 28.47
CA ASP A 944 23.09 -1.56 29.07
C ASP A 944 23.77 -1.51 30.45
N LEU A 945 22.98 -1.68 31.51
CA LEU A 945 23.44 -1.55 32.89
C LEU A 945 22.69 -2.46 33.85
N LYS A 946 23.34 -2.77 34.97
CA LYS A 946 22.75 -3.38 36.15
C LYS A 946 22.65 -2.36 37.27
N VAL A 947 21.52 -2.28 37.96
CA VAL A 947 21.27 -1.29 39.01
C VAL A 947 20.71 -1.94 40.27
N LYS A 948 21.17 -1.49 41.44
CA LYS A 948 20.49 -1.74 42.71
C LYS A 948 19.80 -0.47 43.19
N PHE A 949 18.52 -0.58 43.52
CA PHE A 949 17.75 0.52 44.10
C PHE A 949 17.83 0.50 45.63
N LYS A 950 17.65 1.65 46.26
CA LYS A 950 17.65 1.78 47.72
C LYS A 950 16.48 1.01 48.35
N PRO A 951 16.61 0.56 49.61
CA PRO A 951 15.52 -0.11 50.32
C PRO A 951 14.26 0.76 50.39
N GLY A 952 13.09 0.16 50.11
CA GLY A 952 11.78 0.85 50.14
C GLY A 952 11.28 1.39 48.79
N PHE A 953 12.07 1.27 47.73
CA PHE A 953 11.69 1.67 46.36
C PHE A 953 11.21 0.45 45.54
N ASP A 954 10.11 0.58 44.80
CA ASP A 954 9.55 -0.49 43.95
C ASP A 954 10.40 -0.71 42.68
N GLU A 955 11.00 -1.89 42.54
CA GLU A 955 11.93 -2.14 41.43
C GLU A 955 11.28 -1.99 40.05
N ASN A 956 10.02 -2.41 39.86
CA ASN A 956 9.36 -2.33 38.55
C ASN A 956 9.07 -0.89 38.12
N PHE A 957 8.59 -0.06 39.05
CA PHE A 957 8.36 1.36 38.79
C PHE A 957 9.67 2.10 38.51
N TYR A 958 10.70 1.87 39.33
CA TYR A 958 11.97 2.60 39.21
C TYR A 958 12.85 2.14 38.04
N ILE A 959 12.63 0.95 37.48
CA ILE A 959 13.17 0.57 36.16
C ILE A 959 12.63 1.49 35.07
N GLN A 960 11.31 1.72 35.04
CA GLN A 960 10.68 2.60 34.05
C GLN A 960 11.10 4.06 34.25
N GLN A 961 11.16 4.52 35.50
CA GLN A 961 11.64 5.86 35.84
C GLN A 961 13.11 6.05 35.44
N LEU A 962 13.98 5.09 35.74
CA LEU A 962 15.39 5.14 35.34
C LEU A 962 15.55 5.16 33.81
N ASN A 963 14.74 4.39 33.08
CA ASN A 963 14.72 4.46 31.61
C ASN A 963 14.39 5.88 31.15
N ALA A 964 13.37 6.53 31.73
CA ALA A 964 13.02 7.91 31.40
C ALA A 964 14.12 8.93 31.78
N ASP A 965 14.81 8.72 32.89
CA ASP A 965 15.90 9.61 33.33
C ASP A 965 17.17 9.47 32.47
N ILE A 966 17.49 8.26 31.99
CA ILE A 966 18.56 8.04 31.00
C ILE A 966 18.20 8.72 29.67
N ILE A 967 16.95 8.57 29.23
CA ILE A 967 16.43 9.26 28.04
C ILE A 967 16.58 10.78 28.18
N LYS A 968 16.23 11.34 29.34
CA LYS A 968 16.35 12.77 29.63
C LYS A 968 17.79 13.26 29.54
N PHE A 969 18.76 12.44 29.95
CA PHE A 969 20.17 12.78 29.88
C PHE A 969 20.70 12.76 28.44
N LEU A 970 20.38 11.71 27.67
CA LEU A 970 20.90 11.51 26.32
C LEU A 970 20.19 12.38 25.27
N SER A 971 18.89 12.61 25.42
CA SER A 971 18.07 13.41 24.50
C SER A 971 17.12 14.33 25.28
N PRO A 972 17.67 15.37 25.95
CA PRO A 972 16.89 16.24 26.82
C PRO A 972 15.76 16.96 26.09
N TRP A 973 15.92 17.28 24.82
CA TRP A 973 14.88 17.92 23.99
C TRP A 973 13.62 17.06 23.83
N ALA A 974 13.72 15.75 24.04
CA ALA A 974 12.58 14.85 23.89
C ALA A 974 11.59 14.92 25.06
N LEU A 975 12.06 15.35 26.24
CA LEU A 975 11.25 15.49 27.45
C LEU A 975 11.12 16.94 27.91
N ASP A 976 12.14 17.77 27.68
CA ASP A 976 12.14 19.20 27.97
C ASP A 976 12.24 20.01 26.68
N LYS A 977 11.11 20.61 26.30
CA LYS A 977 10.97 21.40 25.08
C LYS A 977 11.90 22.61 25.02
N ASN A 978 12.50 23.06 26.11
CA ASN A 978 13.34 24.26 26.10
C ASN A 978 14.82 23.99 25.80
N VAL A 979 15.24 22.71 25.73
CA VAL A 979 16.65 22.33 25.55
C VAL A 979 17.03 22.23 24.07
N PRO A 980 18.06 22.97 23.59
CA PRO A 980 18.49 22.93 22.20
C PRO A 980 19.20 21.62 21.84
N ILE A 981 18.95 21.14 20.62
CA ILE A 981 19.75 20.06 20.00
C ILE A 981 21.14 20.59 19.63
N LYS A 982 22.19 19.85 20.01
CA LYS A 982 23.59 20.21 19.78
C LYS A 982 24.28 19.17 18.90
N PHE A 983 24.97 19.63 17.87
CA PHE A 983 25.84 18.81 17.02
C PHE A 983 27.19 18.56 17.71
N GLY A 984 27.79 17.40 17.42
CA GLY A 984 29.16 17.10 17.86
C GLY A 984 29.33 16.83 19.36
N VAL A 985 28.24 16.53 20.08
CA VAL A 985 28.31 16.16 21.50
C VAL A 985 28.90 14.76 21.63
N THR A 986 30.00 14.64 22.37
CA THR A 986 30.59 13.37 22.78
C THR A 986 30.00 12.96 24.13
N ILE A 987 29.51 11.74 24.23
CA ILE A 987 28.93 11.20 25.45
C ILE A 987 29.97 10.30 26.12
N HIS A 988 30.41 10.69 27.31
CA HIS A 988 31.32 9.90 28.14
C HIS A 988 30.52 9.05 29.13
N SER A 989 30.82 7.76 29.23
CA SER A 989 30.13 6.86 30.17
C SER A 989 30.26 7.32 31.62
N SER A 990 31.39 7.91 32.00
CA SER A 990 31.62 8.47 33.35
C SER A 990 30.65 9.60 33.72
N VAL A 991 30.25 10.44 32.76
CA VAL A 991 29.30 11.54 33.01
C VAL A 991 27.89 10.98 33.19
N LEU A 992 27.52 9.96 32.42
CA LEU A 992 26.25 9.25 32.58
C LEU A 992 26.19 8.53 33.94
N ILE A 993 27.26 7.83 34.34
CA ILE A 993 27.35 7.14 35.64
C ILE A 993 27.15 8.15 36.79
N ASN A 994 27.89 9.26 36.77
CA ASN A 994 27.76 10.33 37.76
C ASN A 994 26.35 10.95 37.79
N TYR A 995 25.67 11.04 36.65
CA TYR A 995 24.27 11.48 36.61
C TYR A 995 23.34 10.47 37.29
N ILE A 996 23.48 9.17 36.98
CA ILE A 996 22.61 8.12 37.54
C ILE A 996 22.85 7.92 39.04
N GLU A 997 24.11 7.96 39.51
CA GLU A 997 24.46 7.83 40.94
C GLU A 997 23.87 8.94 41.82
N LYS A 998 23.60 10.12 41.24
CA LYS A 998 22.98 11.25 41.95
C LYS A 998 21.46 11.12 42.07
N LEU A 999 20.84 10.15 41.40
CA LEU A 999 19.40 9.92 41.49
C LEU A 999 19.06 9.34 42.86
N GLY A 1000 18.13 9.98 43.58
CA GLY A 1000 17.87 9.68 45.00
C GLY A 1000 17.47 8.24 45.30
N TYR A 1001 16.97 7.50 44.31
CA TYR A 1001 16.49 6.12 44.41
C TYR A 1001 17.52 5.05 44.01
N VAL A 1002 18.67 5.43 43.45
CA VAL A 1002 19.76 4.51 43.05
C VAL A 1002 20.72 4.31 44.21
N ASP A 1003 21.12 3.07 44.49
CA ASP A 1003 22.14 2.72 45.48
C ASP A 1003 23.51 2.58 44.81
N TYR A 1004 23.65 1.63 43.88
CA TYR A 1004 24.87 1.46 43.07
C TYR A 1004 24.60 0.82 41.70
N LEU A 1005 25.58 0.92 40.80
CA LEU A 1005 25.54 0.44 39.42
C LEU A 1005 26.61 -0.64 39.18
N GLN A 1006 26.33 -1.58 38.27
CA GLN A 1006 27.29 -2.57 37.75
C GLN A 1006 27.18 -2.64 36.21
N ASP A 1007 28.28 -3.00 35.55
CA ASP A 1007 28.35 -3.32 34.10
C ASP A 1007 27.76 -2.25 33.15
N VAL A 1008 27.96 -0.96 33.43
CA VAL A 1008 27.45 0.12 32.56
C VAL A 1008 28.22 0.15 31.24
N THR A 1009 27.55 -0.16 30.14
CA THR A 1009 28.10 -0.13 28.79
C THR A 1009 27.24 0.72 27.85
N LEU A 1010 27.90 1.45 26.94
CA LEU A 1010 27.25 2.21 25.87
C LEU A 1010 27.34 1.41 24.58
N LYS A 1011 26.22 1.31 23.86
CA LYS A 1011 26.15 0.70 22.53
C LYS A 1011 25.65 1.73 21.54
N LYS A 1012 26.42 2.01 20.49
CA LYS A 1012 26.04 2.91 19.39
C LYS A 1012 25.61 2.08 18.19
N ASP A 1013 24.38 2.26 17.74
CA ASP A 1013 23.76 1.46 16.65
C ASP A 1013 23.96 -0.06 16.85
N GLY A 1014 23.87 -0.52 18.10
CA GLY A 1014 24.08 -1.92 18.51
C GLY A 1014 25.54 -2.36 18.69
N ALA A 1015 26.52 -1.57 18.26
CA ALA A 1015 27.95 -1.86 18.44
C ALA A 1015 28.48 -1.30 19.78
N LEU A 1016 29.34 -2.05 20.47
CA LEU A 1016 29.95 -1.63 21.74
C LEU A 1016 30.83 -0.37 21.56
N ALA A 1017 30.47 0.70 22.27
CA ALA A 1017 31.24 1.92 22.40
C ALA A 1017 31.85 1.96 23.81
N GLU A 1018 33.07 1.43 23.97
CA GLU A 1018 33.65 1.08 25.29
C GLU A 1018 33.50 2.18 26.36
N LYS A 1019 33.97 3.41 26.08
CA LYS A 1019 34.02 4.50 27.09
C LYS A 1019 33.43 5.82 26.60
N THR A 1020 33.35 6.03 25.29
CA THR A 1020 32.82 7.26 24.69
C THR A 1020 32.03 6.95 23.43
N ALA A 1021 30.82 7.49 23.34
CA ALA A 1021 30.07 7.54 22.09
C ALA A 1021 30.34 8.89 21.41
N VAL A 1022 30.85 8.84 20.19
CA VAL A 1022 31.12 10.01 19.34
C VAL A 1022 30.27 9.88 18.06
N PRO A 1023 29.62 10.96 17.59
CA PRO A 1023 28.94 10.95 16.29
C PRO A 1023 29.93 10.54 15.19
N SER A 1024 29.51 9.71 14.23
CA SER A 1024 30.42 9.24 13.16
C SER A 1024 30.92 10.37 12.26
N ASN A 1025 30.14 11.44 12.11
CA ASN A 1025 30.44 12.53 11.20
C ASN A 1025 29.75 13.86 11.61
N PRO A 1026 30.11 15.00 10.97
CA PRO A 1026 29.60 16.33 11.34
C PRO A 1026 28.11 16.58 11.08
N LYS A 1027 27.46 15.73 10.26
CA LYS A 1027 26.01 15.76 9.98
C LYS A 1027 25.22 14.87 10.94
N SER A 1028 25.90 14.13 11.82
CA SER A 1028 25.28 13.17 12.74
C SER A 1028 25.04 13.73 14.14
N ILE A 1029 23.97 13.25 14.77
CA ILE A 1029 23.55 13.61 16.13
C ILE A 1029 23.31 12.31 16.90
N LEU A 1030 23.92 12.18 18.09
CA LEU A 1030 23.63 11.07 18.98
C LEU A 1030 22.26 11.28 19.64
N VAL A 1031 21.44 10.23 19.64
CA VAL A 1031 20.11 10.23 20.26
C VAL A 1031 19.97 9.04 21.21
N SER A 1032 19.09 9.17 22.20
CA SER A 1032 18.76 8.07 23.11
C SER A 1032 17.98 6.99 22.39
N ALA A 1033 18.23 5.73 22.76
CA ALA A 1033 17.29 4.67 22.49
C ALA A 1033 15.95 4.89 23.21
N LYS A 1034 14.85 4.38 22.63
CA LYS A 1034 13.52 4.45 23.26
C LYS A 1034 13.43 3.57 24.52
N ASN A 1035 14.19 2.48 24.53
CA ASN A 1035 14.32 1.56 25.65
C ASN A 1035 15.79 1.22 25.90
N HIS A 1036 16.18 1.20 27.16
CA HIS A 1036 17.51 0.79 27.63
C HIS A 1036 17.45 -0.59 28.28
N VAL A 1037 18.57 -1.31 28.29
CA VAL A 1037 18.67 -2.62 28.92
C VAL A 1037 19.05 -2.42 30.38
N ILE A 1038 18.05 -2.50 31.26
CA ILE A 1038 18.21 -2.28 32.71
C ILE A 1038 17.88 -3.59 33.42
N SER A 1039 18.81 -4.09 34.23
CA SER A 1039 18.64 -5.31 35.03
C SER A 1039 18.87 -5.05 36.52
N THR A 1040 18.07 -5.65 37.39
CA THR A 1040 18.28 -5.62 38.86
C THR A 1040 19.04 -6.85 39.37
N ASN A 1041 19.47 -7.74 38.46
CA ASN A 1041 20.26 -8.92 38.81
C ASN A 1041 21.75 -8.56 38.96
N VAL A 1042 22.06 -7.99 40.11
CA VAL A 1042 23.39 -7.48 40.47
C VAL A 1042 24.19 -8.56 41.20
N THR A 1043 25.45 -8.75 40.83
CA THR A 1043 26.32 -9.74 41.47
C THR A 1043 26.67 -9.27 42.88
N GLN A 1044 26.14 -9.93 43.90
CA GLN A 1044 26.43 -9.60 45.30
C GLN A 1044 27.80 -10.17 45.71
N CYS A 1045 28.70 -9.32 46.20
CA CYS A 1045 29.84 -9.78 46.97
C CYS A 1045 29.34 -10.23 48.35
N THR A 1046 29.03 -11.51 48.51
CA THR A 1046 28.75 -12.09 49.83
C THR A 1046 30.01 -12.05 50.69
N VAL A 1047 30.09 -11.08 51.61
CA VAL A 1047 30.86 -11.27 52.84
C VAL A 1047 29.97 -12.10 53.76
N LYS A 1048 30.31 -13.38 53.97
CA LYS A 1048 29.63 -14.23 54.95
C LYS A 1048 29.97 -13.74 56.35
N THR A 1049 29.10 -12.96 56.97
CA THR A 1049 29.03 -12.87 58.42
C THR A 1049 28.14 -14.02 58.90
N ILE A 1050 28.74 -15.06 59.49
CA ILE A 1050 28.01 -16.18 60.08
C ILE A 1050 27.62 -15.73 61.49
N GLU A 1051 26.39 -15.27 61.68
CA GLU A 1051 25.78 -15.20 63.01
C GLU A 1051 24.96 -16.50 63.22
N PRO A 1052 25.17 -17.23 64.34
CA PRO A 1052 24.46 -18.47 64.61
C PRO A 1052 22.98 -18.21 64.86
N GLN A 1053 22.15 -19.10 64.31
CA GLN A 1053 20.70 -19.11 64.42
C GLN A 1053 20.26 -19.35 65.88
N GLU A 1054 19.45 -18.45 66.44
CA GLU A 1054 18.83 -18.66 67.77
C GLU A 1054 17.81 -19.81 67.71
N GLU A 1055 18.02 -20.82 68.57
CA GLU A 1055 17.07 -21.90 68.80
C GLU A 1055 15.93 -21.42 69.70
N CYS A 1056 14.70 -21.76 69.30
CA CYS A 1056 13.47 -21.45 70.02
C CYS A 1056 13.49 -22.12 71.40
N GLN A 1057 13.54 -21.32 72.47
CA GLN A 1057 13.22 -21.78 73.83
C GLN A 1057 11.71 -21.65 74.04
N LEU A 1058 11.10 -22.75 74.53
CA LEU A 1058 9.67 -22.97 74.79
C LEU A 1058 8.91 -21.79 75.42
#